data_AF-A0A7J6Q1J9-F1
#
_entry.id   AF-A0A7J6Q1J9-F1
#
_cell.length_a   1.000
_cell.length_b   1.000
_cell.length_c   1.000
_cell.angle_alpha   90.00
_cell.angle_beta   90.00
_cell.angle_gamma   90.00
#
_symmetry.space_group_name_H-M   'P 1'
#
loop_
_entity.id
_entity.type
_entity.pdbx_description
1 polymer ?
#
loop_
_entity_poly.entity_id
_entity_poly.type
_entity_poly.pdbx_seq_one_letter_code
_entity_poly.pdbx_strand_id
1 'polypeptide(L)'
;KFAPTGYRRAKKDLGAIAIAYGDVYVASIAIGANYAQSVKALVEAEAFPGPSLVLCYSPCIEHKILYPRGLSRLAEEMKKAVDSGYWTLYRYNPAHTPNGQNPFTLDSKHLSIDVHQFTKLENRFEILKRTHPEVADQLKSSLQQWTRDRLENYKWMEKRGAPSDEASGPALDILVGSDTGTTTELASRFAGLCRSRQFNVAVHELDEVTPESLRAMSNVVVLCSTAGEGDFPNNAHAFWEGINDPELEEGFLASTKLSVFGLGDTGYKHFNAAAKNIESRLLELGAVKSQDIGLGDDKDEDKYETAFESWLPDFWKIQNAPESPDEHEIPEPIVELEVVGKELAHQYERVHPPKTKTITLTKNERITALDYDRIIRHLIFDVRGVDFSYLLGDALTIYPDNDPALVEDFLDWYKVDQTQWYHVRGTKDLDPRRAASYRHPMTARQIFGEVVDITGRPNKFFYKQLAKFAVDEEERKALELIVADTPEGNAAYSALSSESVNYIDVLKKFPSAHPPLEHLMSLVPCIKPRLYSIASSQRFVNDKVELVIVVNDWKTPSGATKRGLCTNYIDRLATDGHEDLTHKVVVSVTPGTFNLPPTLMEPYVMTGLGTGLAPFRAFIQERAFFKNLGYETGPMWLFYGCRYRAKDYILGHELEKWAEEGVITHLKPAFSRDQKEKVYVQHKMLESKDDLYEDLINK
;
A
#
# COMPACT_ATOMS: atom_id res chain seq x y z
N LYS A 1 -24.98 -16.75 -21.00
CA LYS A 1 -24.38 -17.83 -21.80
C LYS A 1 -22.89 -17.87 -21.47
N PHE A 2 -22.35 -19.02 -21.06
CA PHE A 2 -20.94 -19.15 -20.71
C PHE A 2 -20.06 -18.75 -21.91
N ALA A 3 -18.94 -18.06 -21.65
CA ALA A 3 -18.01 -17.65 -22.70
C ALA A 3 -17.56 -18.89 -23.51
N PRO A 4 -17.71 -18.91 -24.84
CA PRO A 4 -17.39 -20.08 -25.68
C PRO A 4 -15.95 -20.59 -25.52
N THR A 5 -15.04 -19.71 -25.09
CA THR A 5 -13.59 -19.96 -25.00
C THR A 5 -13.07 -20.08 -23.57
N GLY A 6 -13.92 -19.85 -22.56
CA GLY A 6 -13.45 -19.62 -21.18
C GLY A 6 -12.53 -18.40 -21.06
N TYR A 7 -12.09 -18.09 -19.84
CA TYR A 7 -11.06 -17.08 -19.57
C TYR A 7 -9.88 -17.76 -18.87
N ARG A 8 -8.64 -17.38 -19.19
CA ARG A 8 -7.42 -17.87 -18.50
C ARG A 8 -7.23 -17.30 -17.09
N ARG A 9 -8.23 -16.60 -16.54
CA ARG A 9 -8.18 -16.00 -15.20
C ARG A 9 -8.77 -16.97 -14.19
N ALA A 10 -8.17 -17.03 -13.00
CA ALA A 10 -8.73 -17.78 -11.88
C ALA A 10 -10.13 -17.26 -11.52
N LYS A 11 -11.01 -18.17 -11.10
CA LYS A 11 -12.34 -17.80 -10.59
C LYS A 11 -12.15 -17.00 -9.29
N LYS A 12 -12.74 -15.81 -9.20
CA LYS A 12 -12.74 -15.01 -7.97
C LYS A 12 -13.41 -15.80 -6.84
N ASP A 13 -12.77 -15.84 -5.68
CA ASP A 13 -13.34 -16.42 -4.47
C ASP A 13 -14.09 -15.35 -3.69
N LEU A 14 -15.36 -15.14 -4.05
CA LEU A 14 -16.20 -14.13 -3.42
C LEU A 14 -16.34 -14.35 -1.92
N GLY A 15 -16.29 -15.60 -1.47
CA GLY A 15 -16.40 -15.94 -0.07
C GLY A 15 -15.15 -15.53 0.71
N ALA A 16 -13.96 -15.86 0.22
CA ALA A 16 -12.71 -15.43 0.85
C ALA A 16 -12.53 -13.91 0.82
N ILE A 17 -12.95 -13.25 -0.27
CA ILE A 17 -12.94 -11.79 -0.38
C ILE A 17 -13.87 -11.18 0.68
N ALA A 18 -15.09 -11.69 0.84
CA ALA A 18 -16.05 -11.20 1.82
C ALA A 18 -15.59 -11.45 3.28
N ILE A 19 -15.01 -12.62 3.56
CA ILE A 19 -14.43 -12.93 4.89
C ILE A 19 -13.31 -11.95 5.26
N ALA A 20 -12.51 -11.51 4.28
CA ALA A 20 -11.40 -10.60 4.52
C ALA A 20 -11.83 -9.20 4.99
N TYR A 21 -13.09 -8.80 4.79
CA TYR A 21 -13.62 -7.54 5.33
C TYR A 21 -13.94 -7.62 6.84
N GLY A 22 -14.10 -8.82 7.40
CA GLY A 22 -14.26 -9.00 8.85
C GLY A 22 -15.63 -8.65 9.43
N ASP A 23 -16.52 -8.00 8.68
CA ASP A 23 -17.83 -7.51 9.12
C ASP A 23 -19.03 -8.13 8.36
N VAL A 24 -18.77 -9.04 7.42
CA VAL A 24 -19.79 -9.71 6.61
C VAL A 24 -20.03 -11.14 7.13
N TYR A 25 -21.28 -11.53 7.36
CA TYR A 25 -21.61 -12.95 7.53
C TYR A 25 -21.46 -13.66 6.18
N VAL A 26 -20.68 -14.74 6.12
CA VAL A 26 -20.46 -15.47 4.87
C VAL A 26 -20.77 -16.94 5.04
N ALA A 27 -21.64 -17.48 4.19
CA ALA A 27 -21.89 -18.92 4.15
C ALA A 27 -21.75 -19.49 2.74
N SER A 28 -21.23 -20.70 2.66
CA SER A 28 -21.25 -21.53 1.46
C SER A 28 -22.20 -22.69 1.70
N ILE A 29 -23.25 -22.80 0.87
CA ILE A 29 -24.33 -23.78 1.06
C ILE A 29 -24.60 -24.56 -0.24
N ALA A 30 -25.07 -25.79 -0.07
CA ALA A 30 -25.63 -26.60 -1.15
C ALA A 30 -26.80 -27.43 -0.58
N ILE A 31 -28.03 -26.95 -0.82
CA ILE A 31 -29.25 -27.47 -0.17
C ILE A 31 -29.43 -28.98 -0.37
N GLY A 32 -29.15 -29.49 -1.57
CA GLY A 32 -29.27 -30.92 -1.85
C GLY A 32 -28.15 -31.79 -1.26
N ALA A 33 -27.03 -31.18 -0.84
CA ALA A 33 -25.93 -31.90 -0.17
C ALA A 33 -26.10 -31.93 1.36
N ASN A 34 -26.49 -30.80 1.94
CA ASN A 34 -26.70 -30.66 3.38
C ASN A 34 -27.81 -29.64 3.68
N TYR A 35 -29.05 -30.15 3.76
CA TYR A 35 -30.23 -29.33 4.05
C TYR A 35 -30.15 -28.66 5.43
N ALA A 36 -29.72 -29.40 6.45
CA ALA A 36 -29.65 -28.88 7.83
C ALA A 36 -28.66 -27.70 7.94
N GLN A 37 -27.48 -27.84 7.33
CA GLN A 37 -26.50 -26.75 7.26
C GLN A 37 -27.03 -25.55 6.49
N SER A 38 -27.74 -25.78 5.38
CA SER A 38 -28.30 -24.70 4.56
C SER A 38 -29.35 -23.89 5.33
N VAL A 39 -30.25 -24.55 6.05
CA VAL A 39 -31.23 -23.87 6.92
C VAL A 39 -30.53 -23.09 8.02
N LYS A 40 -29.54 -23.71 8.69
CA LYS A 40 -28.78 -23.06 9.76
C LYS A 40 -28.04 -21.81 9.26
N ALA A 41 -27.40 -21.89 8.10
CA ALA A 41 -26.71 -20.77 7.48
C ALA A 41 -27.66 -19.60 7.14
N LEU A 42 -28.86 -19.91 6.62
CA LEU A 42 -29.85 -18.88 6.29
C LEU A 42 -30.42 -18.20 7.54
N VAL A 43 -30.65 -18.96 8.62
CA VAL A 43 -31.11 -18.40 9.90
C VAL A 43 -30.03 -17.52 10.54
N GLU A 44 -28.78 -17.95 10.53
CA GLU A 44 -27.66 -17.15 11.04
C GLU A 44 -27.45 -15.88 10.19
N ALA A 45 -27.54 -15.98 8.86
CA ALA A 45 -27.44 -14.84 7.95
C ALA A 45 -28.56 -13.81 8.17
N GLU A 46 -29.79 -14.26 8.46
CA GLU A 46 -30.93 -13.39 8.77
C GLU A 46 -30.78 -12.72 10.13
N ALA A 47 -30.23 -13.43 11.12
CA ALA A 47 -30.03 -12.92 12.47
C ALA A 47 -28.80 -12.01 12.62
N PHE A 48 -27.88 -12.03 11.66
CA PHE A 48 -26.65 -11.24 11.73
C PHE A 48 -26.93 -9.74 11.55
N PRO A 49 -26.50 -8.86 12.48
CA PRO A 49 -26.76 -7.42 12.42
C PRO A 49 -25.77 -6.73 11.48
N GLY A 50 -25.77 -7.09 10.20
CA GLY A 50 -24.86 -6.58 9.18
C GLY A 50 -25.09 -7.20 7.80
N PRO A 51 -24.21 -6.92 6.82
CA PRO A 51 -24.32 -7.53 5.50
C PRO A 51 -24.08 -9.05 5.57
N SER A 52 -24.90 -9.81 4.85
CA SER A 52 -24.82 -11.27 4.77
C SER A 52 -24.67 -11.73 3.32
N LEU A 53 -23.66 -12.55 3.04
CA LEU A 53 -23.41 -13.19 1.75
C LEU A 53 -23.57 -14.71 1.85
N VAL A 54 -24.59 -15.25 1.20
CA VAL A 54 -24.81 -16.70 1.12
C VAL A 54 -24.57 -17.20 -0.31
N LEU A 55 -23.49 -17.97 -0.49
CA LEU A 55 -23.11 -18.60 -1.75
C LEU A 55 -23.87 -19.93 -1.93
N CYS A 56 -24.93 -19.88 -2.72
CA CYS A 56 -25.79 -21.04 -2.98
C CYS A 56 -25.32 -21.82 -4.22
N TYR A 57 -24.69 -22.98 -4.02
CA TYR A 57 -24.25 -23.84 -5.12
C TYR A 57 -25.35 -24.77 -5.64
N SER A 58 -25.47 -24.83 -6.96
CA SER A 58 -26.38 -25.75 -7.65
C SER A 58 -25.81 -26.18 -9.02
N PRO A 59 -26.01 -27.45 -9.43
CA PRO A 59 -25.67 -27.90 -10.78
C PRO A 59 -26.44 -27.14 -11.86
N CYS A 60 -25.77 -26.80 -12.96
CA CYS A 60 -26.37 -26.06 -14.08
C CYS A 60 -26.79 -27.02 -15.20
N ILE A 61 -28.02 -26.86 -15.73
CA ILE A 61 -28.50 -27.66 -16.86
C ILE A 61 -27.62 -27.54 -18.11
N GLU A 62 -27.01 -26.37 -18.30
CA GLU A 62 -26.14 -26.06 -19.43
C GLU A 62 -24.83 -26.87 -19.42
N HIS A 63 -24.45 -27.43 -18.26
CA HIS A 63 -23.28 -28.33 -18.16
C HIS A 63 -23.53 -29.73 -18.74
N LYS A 64 -24.77 -30.01 -19.20
CA LYS A 64 -25.19 -31.27 -19.84
C LYS A 64 -24.77 -32.50 -19.02
N ILE A 65 -25.30 -32.60 -17.81
CA ILE A 65 -25.00 -33.69 -16.88
C ILE A 65 -25.47 -35.03 -17.48
N LEU A 66 -24.60 -36.04 -17.48
CA LEU A 66 -24.73 -37.31 -18.18
C LEU A 66 -25.67 -38.31 -17.48
N TYR A 67 -26.87 -37.87 -17.06
CA TYR A 67 -27.90 -38.76 -16.50
C TYR A 67 -28.93 -39.19 -17.54
N PRO A 68 -29.41 -40.46 -17.50
CA PRO A 68 -30.48 -40.94 -18.37
C PRO A 68 -31.82 -40.19 -18.26
N ARG A 69 -32.01 -39.34 -17.23
CA ARG A 69 -33.24 -38.57 -16.98
C ARG A 69 -33.01 -37.08 -16.61
N GLY A 70 -31.90 -36.48 -17.05
CA GLY A 70 -31.63 -35.04 -16.82
C GLY A 70 -31.38 -34.66 -15.35
N LEU A 71 -31.92 -33.53 -14.88
CA LEU A 71 -31.72 -32.97 -13.52
C LEU A 71 -32.45 -33.73 -12.38
N SER A 72 -33.00 -34.92 -12.64
CA SER A 72 -33.80 -35.66 -11.65
C SER A 72 -33.01 -36.14 -10.41
N ARG A 73 -31.68 -36.03 -10.42
CA ARG A 73 -30.76 -36.40 -9.33
C ARG A 73 -29.88 -35.24 -8.86
N LEU A 74 -30.42 -34.02 -8.88
CA LEU A 74 -29.70 -32.79 -8.51
C LEU A 74 -29.04 -32.88 -7.12
N ALA A 75 -29.74 -33.45 -6.14
CA ALA A 75 -29.23 -33.60 -4.77
C ALA A 75 -28.03 -34.55 -4.69
N GLU A 76 -28.04 -35.66 -5.45
CA GLU A 76 -26.90 -36.59 -5.52
C GLU A 76 -25.66 -35.89 -6.12
N GLU A 77 -25.85 -35.04 -7.12
CA GLU A 77 -24.76 -34.27 -7.73
C GLU A 77 -24.19 -33.21 -6.79
N MET A 78 -25.07 -32.46 -6.11
CA MET A 78 -24.64 -31.52 -5.07
C MET A 78 -23.84 -32.24 -3.99
N LYS A 79 -24.30 -33.42 -3.56
CA LYS A 79 -23.59 -34.23 -2.58
C LYS A 79 -22.20 -34.65 -3.06
N LYS A 80 -22.06 -35.13 -4.30
CA LYS A 80 -20.75 -35.49 -4.87
C LYS A 80 -19.80 -34.28 -4.98
N ALA A 81 -20.32 -33.11 -5.35
CA ALA A 81 -19.51 -31.90 -5.42
C ALA A 81 -18.96 -31.50 -4.03
N VAL A 82 -19.76 -31.67 -2.98
CA VAL A 82 -19.33 -31.41 -1.59
C VAL A 82 -18.39 -32.50 -1.08
N ASP A 83 -18.75 -33.76 -1.27
CA ASP A 83 -17.97 -34.94 -0.85
C ASP A 83 -16.58 -35.00 -1.51
N SER A 84 -16.41 -34.37 -2.68
CA SER A 84 -15.12 -34.23 -3.38
C SER A 84 -14.33 -32.96 -3.05
N GLY A 85 -14.91 -32.04 -2.27
CA GLY A 85 -14.31 -30.75 -1.95
C GLY A 85 -14.35 -29.73 -3.08
N TYR A 86 -15.00 -30.05 -4.21
CA TYR A 86 -15.23 -29.09 -5.28
C TYR A 86 -16.11 -27.91 -4.80
N TRP A 87 -17.10 -28.21 -3.94
CA TRP A 87 -17.86 -27.22 -3.18
C TRP A 87 -17.63 -27.43 -1.68
N THR A 88 -16.81 -26.59 -1.06
CA THR A 88 -16.63 -26.62 0.40
C THR A 88 -17.78 -25.87 1.07
N LEU A 89 -18.43 -26.50 2.05
CA LEU A 89 -19.47 -25.88 2.88
C LEU A 89 -18.87 -25.35 4.17
N TYR A 90 -19.14 -24.09 4.49
CA TYR A 90 -18.65 -23.41 5.68
C TYR A 90 -19.56 -22.24 6.03
N ARG A 91 -19.42 -21.74 7.24
CA ARG A 91 -20.07 -20.54 7.74
C ARG A 91 -19.05 -19.68 8.48
N TYR A 92 -19.05 -18.39 8.21
CA TYR A 92 -18.24 -17.40 8.87
C TYR A 92 -19.19 -16.39 9.51
N ASN A 93 -19.18 -16.33 10.84
CA ASN A 93 -19.97 -15.40 11.62
C ASN A 93 -19.04 -14.51 12.44
N PRO A 94 -18.76 -13.28 12.01
CA PRO A 94 -17.85 -12.39 12.74
C PRO A 94 -18.37 -12.00 14.13
N ALA A 95 -19.68 -12.16 14.40
CA ALA A 95 -20.25 -11.94 15.74
C ALA A 95 -19.73 -12.93 16.81
N HIS A 96 -19.03 -14.00 16.42
CA HIS A 96 -18.41 -14.93 17.36
C HIS A 96 -17.06 -14.42 17.89
N THR A 97 -16.39 -13.52 17.14
CA THR A 97 -15.06 -12.99 17.48
C THR A 97 -15.01 -12.30 18.85
N PRO A 98 -15.98 -11.43 19.22
CA PRO A 98 -15.97 -10.77 20.54
C PRO A 98 -16.08 -11.73 21.72
N ASN A 99 -16.62 -12.93 21.51
CA ASN A 99 -16.79 -13.96 22.54
C ASN A 99 -15.59 -14.93 22.62
N GLY A 100 -14.48 -14.62 21.93
CA GLY A 100 -13.31 -15.50 21.84
C GLY A 100 -13.58 -16.81 21.08
N GLN A 101 -14.70 -16.90 20.37
CA GLN A 101 -15.05 -18.06 19.56
C GLN A 101 -14.54 -17.88 18.14
N ASN A 102 -14.12 -18.96 17.50
CA ASN A 102 -13.72 -18.89 16.09
C ASN A 102 -14.92 -18.45 15.23
N PRO A 103 -14.82 -17.33 14.49
CA PRO A 103 -15.89 -16.92 13.59
C PRO A 103 -16.07 -17.90 12.43
N PHE A 104 -15.04 -18.67 12.08
CA PHE A 104 -15.08 -19.62 10.98
C PHE A 104 -15.44 -21.04 11.47
N THR A 105 -16.51 -21.60 10.90
CA THR A 105 -16.95 -22.99 11.08
C THR A 105 -16.90 -23.72 9.75
N LEU A 106 -16.19 -24.85 9.70
CA LEU A 106 -16.13 -25.69 8.51
C LEU A 106 -17.19 -26.80 8.61
N ASP A 107 -18.17 -26.80 7.72
CA ASP A 107 -19.25 -27.79 7.76
C ASP A 107 -18.92 -29.06 6.96
N SER A 108 -18.06 -28.97 5.93
CA SER A 108 -17.58 -30.12 5.14
C SER A 108 -16.11 -30.47 5.47
N LYS A 109 -15.89 -31.27 6.51
CA LYS A 109 -14.56 -31.51 7.10
C LYS A 109 -13.68 -32.55 6.38
N HIS A 110 -14.27 -33.37 5.54
CA HIS A 110 -13.60 -34.52 4.92
C HIS A 110 -13.93 -34.64 3.43
N LEU A 111 -12.95 -35.10 2.66
CA LEU A 111 -13.14 -35.53 1.27
C LEU A 111 -13.44 -37.02 1.29
N SER A 112 -14.67 -37.42 0.99
CA SER A 112 -15.07 -38.83 0.97
C SER A 112 -14.97 -39.46 -0.42
N ILE A 113 -14.88 -38.65 -1.47
CA ILE A 113 -14.67 -39.11 -2.85
C ILE A 113 -13.61 -38.27 -3.57
N ASP A 114 -13.09 -38.82 -4.66
CA ASP A 114 -12.18 -38.12 -5.57
C ASP A 114 -12.97 -37.14 -6.47
N VAL A 115 -12.41 -35.95 -6.76
CA VAL A 115 -13.06 -34.90 -7.57
C VAL A 115 -13.36 -35.35 -9.00
N HIS A 116 -12.68 -36.38 -9.50
CA HIS A 116 -12.97 -37.01 -10.77
C HIS A 116 -14.29 -37.76 -10.78
N GLN A 117 -14.76 -38.26 -9.64
CA GLN A 117 -16.08 -38.89 -9.56
C GLN A 117 -17.22 -37.88 -9.77
N PHE A 118 -17.02 -36.63 -9.36
CA PHE A 118 -17.94 -35.54 -9.65
C PHE A 118 -17.82 -35.07 -11.11
N THR A 119 -16.60 -34.76 -11.56
CA THR A 119 -16.39 -34.17 -12.91
C THR A 119 -16.72 -35.11 -14.07
N LYS A 120 -16.61 -36.44 -13.91
CA LYS A 120 -17.04 -37.44 -14.93
C LYS A 120 -18.51 -37.32 -15.35
N LEU A 121 -19.34 -36.69 -14.52
CA LEU A 121 -20.78 -36.59 -14.75
C LEU A 121 -21.13 -35.38 -15.61
N GLU A 122 -20.20 -34.46 -15.86
CA GLU A 122 -20.43 -33.29 -16.71
C GLU A 122 -19.77 -33.47 -18.09
N ASN A 123 -20.57 -33.33 -19.15
CA ASN A 123 -20.13 -33.54 -20.52
C ASN A 123 -18.94 -32.64 -20.93
N ARG A 124 -18.77 -31.46 -20.33
CA ARG A 124 -17.63 -30.56 -20.63
C ARG A 124 -16.28 -31.19 -20.29
N PHE A 125 -16.19 -31.95 -19.21
CA PHE A 125 -14.93 -32.60 -18.81
C PHE A 125 -14.68 -33.86 -19.64
N GLU A 126 -15.75 -34.59 -20.00
CA GLU A 126 -15.64 -35.73 -20.90
C GLU A 126 -15.25 -35.32 -22.33
N ILE A 127 -15.76 -34.19 -22.84
CA ILE A 127 -15.33 -33.63 -24.12
C ILE A 127 -13.84 -33.29 -24.07
N LEU A 128 -13.36 -32.65 -23.00
CA LEU A 128 -11.94 -32.34 -22.83
C LEU A 128 -11.10 -33.62 -22.82
N LYS A 129 -11.51 -34.64 -22.06
CA LYS A 129 -10.82 -35.93 -22.00
C LYS A 129 -10.78 -36.64 -23.36
N ARG A 130 -11.86 -36.56 -24.14
CA ARG A 130 -11.93 -37.17 -25.48
C ARG A 130 -11.10 -36.42 -26.51
N THR A 131 -11.01 -35.10 -26.42
CA THR A 131 -10.33 -34.26 -27.41
C THR A 131 -8.85 -34.05 -27.10
N HIS A 132 -8.48 -33.97 -25.81
CA HIS A 132 -7.13 -33.68 -25.32
C HIS A 132 -6.84 -34.49 -24.03
N PRO A 133 -6.60 -35.81 -24.15
CA PRO A 133 -6.51 -36.72 -22.99
C PRO A 133 -5.37 -36.37 -22.02
N GLU A 134 -4.19 -36.03 -22.53
CA GLU A 134 -3.01 -35.69 -21.69
C GLU A 134 -3.24 -34.42 -20.87
N VAL A 135 -3.76 -33.37 -21.50
CA VAL A 135 -4.12 -32.10 -20.84
C VAL A 135 -5.23 -32.34 -19.81
N ALA A 136 -6.20 -33.19 -20.13
CA ALA A 136 -7.26 -33.54 -19.21
C ALA A 136 -6.72 -34.24 -17.96
N ASP A 137 -5.74 -35.14 -18.08
CA ASP A 137 -5.16 -35.85 -16.95
C ASP A 137 -4.27 -34.94 -16.08
N GLN A 138 -3.51 -34.02 -16.68
CA GLN A 138 -2.78 -32.99 -15.94
C GLN A 138 -3.72 -32.09 -15.12
N LEU A 139 -4.74 -31.51 -15.77
CA LEU A 139 -5.70 -30.63 -15.10
C LEU A 139 -6.51 -31.35 -14.01
N LYS A 140 -6.74 -32.65 -14.18
CA LYS A 140 -7.36 -33.50 -13.17
C LYS A 140 -6.50 -33.58 -11.92
N SER A 141 -5.23 -33.95 -12.05
CA SER A 141 -4.30 -33.99 -10.92
C SER A 141 -4.18 -32.62 -10.23
N SER A 142 -4.08 -31.53 -11.00
CA SER A 142 -4.05 -30.17 -10.45
C SER A 142 -5.33 -29.81 -9.69
N LEU A 143 -6.51 -30.17 -10.21
CA LEU A 143 -7.78 -29.92 -9.53
C LEU A 143 -7.90 -30.71 -8.23
N GLN A 144 -7.45 -31.96 -8.22
CA GLN A 144 -7.47 -32.82 -7.03
C GLN A 144 -6.49 -32.32 -5.95
N GLN A 145 -5.36 -31.75 -6.34
CA GLN A 145 -4.45 -31.10 -5.40
C GLN A 145 -5.07 -29.80 -4.87
N TRP A 146 -5.62 -28.97 -5.75
CA TRP A 146 -6.27 -27.71 -5.38
C TRP A 146 -7.42 -27.89 -4.38
N THR A 147 -8.25 -28.94 -4.51
CA THR A 147 -9.32 -29.22 -3.53
C THR A 147 -8.77 -29.63 -2.16
N ARG A 148 -7.63 -30.33 -2.11
CA ARG A 148 -6.94 -30.68 -0.85
C ARG A 148 -6.36 -29.45 -0.18
N ASP A 149 -5.59 -28.65 -0.93
CA ASP A 149 -4.95 -27.44 -0.40
C ASP A 149 -5.99 -26.45 0.13
N ARG A 150 -7.10 -26.28 -0.63
CA ARG A 150 -8.23 -25.44 -0.22
C ARG A 150 -8.89 -25.96 1.07
N LEU A 151 -9.11 -27.27 1.20
CA LEU A 151 -9.68 -27.84 2.41
C LEU A 151 -8.74 -27.69 3.62
N GLU A 152 -7.43 -27.91 3.44
CA GLU A 152 -6.45 -27.72 4.52
C GLU A 152 -6.39 -26.25 4.96
N ASN A 153 -6.48 -25.30 4.03
CA ASN A 153 -6.59 -23.88 4.38
C ASN A 153 -7.83 -23.61 5.24
N TYR A 154 -9.00 -24.15 4.88
CA TYR A 154 -10.21 -23.97 5.70
C TYR A 154 -10.17 -24.70 7.04
N LYS A 155 -9.54 -25.87 7.12
CA LYS A 155 -9.29 -26.54 8.41
C LYS A 155 -8.34 -25.73 9.28
N TRP A 156 -7.34 -25.10 8.68
CA TRP A 156 -6.43 -24.19 9.37
C TRP A 156 -7.20 -22.97 9.90
N MET A 157 -8.11 -22.40 9.09
CA MET A 157 -9.00 -21.32 9.54
C MET A 157 -9.92 -21.74 10.69
N GLU A 158 -10.49 -22.96 10.66
CA GLU A 158 -11.32 -23.50 11.76
C GLU A 158 -10.51 -23.82 13.03
N LYS A 159 -9.23 -24.20 12.89
CA LYS A 159 -8.34 -24.52 14.01
C LYS A 159 -7.74 -23.29 14.68
N ARG A 160 -7.44 -22.21 13.94
CA ARG A 160 -6.85 -20.96 14.44
C ARG A 160 -7.88 -20.06 15.12
N GLY A 161 -8.80 -20.63 15.91
CA GLY A 161 -9.82 -19.84 16.60
C GLY A 161 -9.20 -18.72 17.41
N ALA A 162 -9.40 -17.48 16.97
CA ALA A 162 -8.72 -16.29 17.45
C ALA A 162 -7.16 -16.41 17.44
N PRO A 163 -6.42 -15.30 17.46
CA PRO A 163 -5.05 -15.33 17.95
C PRO A 163 -5.07 -15.98 19.34
N SER A 164 -4.33 -17.06 19.52
CA SER A 164 -4.01 -17.57 20.85
C SER A 164 -3.03 -16.60 21.50
N ASP A 165 -3.58 -15.56 22.10
CA ASP A 165 -3.03 -14.97 23.31
C ASP A 165 -4.22 -14.88 24.27
N GLU A 166 -4.24 -15.71 25.31
CA GLU A 166 -4.93 -15.33 26.54
C GLU A 166 -4.23 -14.07 27.09
N ALA A 167 -4.47 -12.92 26.48
CA ALA A 167 -4.07 -11.63 27.04
C ALA A 167 -5.14 -11.26 28.07
N SER A 168 -4.95 -11.70 29.31
CA SER A 168 -5.76 -11.29 30.48
C SER A 168 -5.48 -9.84 30.92
N GLY A 169 -4.97 -8.99 30.03
CA GLY A 169 -4.54 -7.64 30.34
C GLY A 169 -5.50 -6.55 29.87
N PRO A 170 -5.17 -5.28 30.14
CA PRO A 170 -6.04 -4.15 29.81
C PRO A 170 -6.33 -4.10 28.30
N ALA A 171 -7.60 -3.90 27.94
CA ALA A 171 -7.99 -3.67 26.56
C ALA A 171 -7.41 -2.33 26.05
N LEU A 172 -6.94 -2.32 24.80
CA LEU A 172 -6.39 -1.15 24.13
C LEU A 172 -6.77 -1.19 22.64
N ASP A 173 -7.53 -0.21 22.20
CA ASP A 173 -7.91 -0.04 20.80
C ASP A 173 -6.99 1.01 20.14
N ILE A 174 -6.30 0.61 19.08
CA ILE A 174 -5.43 1.50 18.28
C ILE A 174 -6.15 1.84 16.98
N LEU A 175 -6.44 3.12 16.76
CA LEU A 175 -7.12 3.62 15.56
C LEU A 175 -6.10 4.29 14.63
N VAL A 176 -6.15 3.98 13.33
CA VAL A 176 -5.07 4.31 12.39
C VAL A 176 -5.57 5.11 11.19
N GLY A 177 -4.99 6.30 10.98
CA GLY A 177 -5.14 7.10 9.77
C GLY A 177 -3.83 7.21 8.99
N SER A 178 -3.77 6.69 7.75
CA SER A 178 -2.56 6.71 6.91
C SER A 178 -2.86 6.73 5.41
N ASP A 179 -2.15 7.59 4.67
CA ASP A 179 -2.17 7.57 3.19
C ASP A 179 -1.07 6.70 2.58
N THR A 180 0.12 6.69 3.20
CA THR A 180 1.32 6.06 2.63
C THR A 180 1.78 4.82 3.40
N GLY A 181 0.99 4.38 4.39
CA GLY A 181 1.25 3.21 5.23
C GLY A 181 2.26 3.44 6.36
N THR A 182 2.90 4.60 6.46
CA THR A 182 3.87 4.89 7.54
C THR A 182 3.21 4.82 8.92
N THR A 183 2.00 5.40 9.07
CA THR A 183 1.24 5.31 10.33
C THR A 183 0.76 3.88 10.60
N THR A 184 0.41 3.13 9.56
CA THR A 184 0.00 1.72 9.67
C THR A 184 1.15 0.82 10.13
N GLU A 185 2.36 1.06 9.62
CA GLU A 185 3.59 0.40 10.08
C GLU A 185 3.87 0.73 11.56
N LEU A 186 3.75 2.01 11.94
CA LEU A 186 3.88 2.46 13.33
C LEU A 186 2.86 1.79 14.24
N ALA A 187 1.59 1.74 13.83
CA ALA A 187 0.50 1.11 14.59
C ALA A 187 0.74 -0.38 14.80
N SER A 188 1.17 -1.09 13.76
CA SER A 188 1.51 -2.52 13.84
C SER A 188 2.66 -2.76 14.82
N ARG A 189 3.70 -1.93 14.76
CA ARG A 189 4.84 -1.99 15.69
C ARG A 189 4.41 -1.68 17.12
N PHE A 190 3.63 -0.62 17.31
CA PHE A 190 3.13 -0.21 18.62
C PHE A 190 2.22 -1.29 19.23
N ALA A 191 1.35 -1.90 18.43
CA ALA A 191 0.54 -3.04 18.86
C ALA A 191 1.41 -4.21 19.34
N GLY A 192 2.50 -4.52 18.62
CA GLY A 192 3.49 -5.52 19.06
C GLY A 192 4.13 -5.18 20.42
N LEU A 193 4.54 -3.93 20.61
CA LEU A 193 5.11 -3.45 21.89
C LEU A 193 4.09 -3.55 23.03
N CYS A 194 2.84 -3.21 22.78
CA CYS A 194 1.75 -3.34 23.75
C CYS A 194 1.48 -4.82 24.08
N ARG A 195 1.42 -5.72 23.09
CA ARG A 195 1.24 -7.17 23.32
C ARG A 195 2.38 -7.78 24.14
N SER A 196 3.64 -7.39 23.87
CA SER A 196 4.80 -7.81 24.69
C SER A 196 4.72 -7.32 26.14
N ARG A 197 3.91 -6.29 26.41
CA ARG A 197 3.60 -5.75 27.74
C ARG A 197 2.23 -6.22 28.23
N GLN A 198 1.73 -7.33 27.68
CA GLN A 198 0.50 -8.03 28.10
C GLN A 198 -0.81 -7.26 27.87
N PHE A 199 -0.83 -6.22 27.03
CA PHE A 199 -2.09 -5.57 26.64
C PHE A 199 -2.91 -6.45 25.68
N ASN A 200 -4.23 -6.41 25.81
CA ASN A 200 -5.13 -6.97 24.81
C ASN A 200 -5.41 -5.91 23.73
N VAL A 201 -4.74 -6.03 22.58
CA VAL A 201 -4.69 -4.98 21.56
C VAL A 201 -5.49 -5.33 20.32
N ALA A 202 -6.44 -4.47 19.97
CA ALA A 202 -7.10 -4.42 18.68
C ALA A 202 -6.59 -3.21 17.87
N VAL A 203 -6.43 -3.39 16.56
CA VAL A 203 -6.02 -2.32 15.64
C VAL A 203 -7.13 -2.17 14.60
N HIS A 204 -7.60 -0.95 14.40
CA HIS A 204 -8.69 -0.62 13.48
C HIS A 204 -8.25 0.51 12.54
N GLU A 205 -8.66 0.45 11.28
CA GLU A 205 -8.58 1.64 10.41
C GLU A 205 -9.64 2.65 10.84
N LEU A 206 -9.36 3.95 10.71
CA LEU A 206 -10.29 4.98 11.19
C LEU A 206 -11.65 4.89 10.48
N ASP A 207 -11.68 4.62 9.18
CA ASP A 207 -12.90 4.49 8.38
C ASP A 207 -13.75 3.23 8.69
N GLU A 208 -13.24 2.29 9.49
CA GLU A 208 -13.99 1.14 10.00
C GLU A 208 -14.69 1.45 11.34
N VAL A 209 -14.36 2.57 11.99
CA VAL A 209 -14.84 2.92 13.33
C VAL A 209 -16.00 3.90 13.26
N THR A 210 -17.19 3.46 13.69
CA THR A 210 -18.35 4.35 13.88
C THR A 210 -18.33 5.00 15.26
N PRO A 211 -19.03 6.14 15.47
CA PRO A 211 -19.17 6.75 16.79
C PRO A 211 -19.66 5.77 17.86
N GLU A 212 -20.61 4.89 17.55
CA GLU A 212 -21.14 3.90 18.48
C GLU A 212 -20.10 2.87 18.90
N SER A 213 -19.29 2.39 17.93
CA SER A 213 -18.20 1.48 18.22
C SER A 213 -17.13 2.15 19.09
N LEU A 214 -16.81 3.42 18.81
CA LEU A 214 -15.86 4.21 19.58
C LEU A 214 -16.32 4.40 21.03
N ARG A 215 -17.61 4.64 21.25
CA ARG A 215 -18.19 4.77 22.59
C ARG A 215 -18.07 3.49 23.42
N ALA A 216 -18.04 2.33 22.78
CA ALA A 216 -17.84 1.05 23.46
C ALA A 216 -16.36 0.82 23.87
N MET A 217 -15.42 1.58 23.30
CA MET A 217 -13.99 1.47 23.60
C MET A 217 -13.64 2.27 24.85
N SER A 218 -12.90 1.64 25.76
CA SER A 218 -12.53 2.24 27.06
C SER A 218 -11.14 2.89 27.08
N ASN A 219 -10.20 2.40 26.26
CA ASN A 219 -8.83 2.89 26.20
C ASN A 219 -8.40 2.93 24.73
N VAL A 220 -8.30 4.13 24.19
CA VAL A 220 -8.14 4.38 22.77
C VAL A 220 -6.85 5.14 22.51
N VAL A 221 -6.07 4.67 21.55
CA VAL A 221 -4.92 5.37 20.99
C VAL A 221 -5.18 5.70 19.54
N VAL A 222 -5.19 6.98 19.19
CA VAL A 222 -5.29 7.41 17.79
C VAL A 222 -3.90 7.70 17.24
N LEU A 223 -3.52 7.03 16.16
CA LEU A 223 -2.32 7.28 15.38
C LEU A 223 -2.75 7.82 14.02
N CYS A 224 -2.49 9.10 13.72
CA CYS A 224 -3.00 9.72 12.48
C CYS A 224 -1.95 10.61 11.81
N SER A 225 -1.69 10.38 10.52
CA SER A 225 -0.89 11.31 9.71
C SER A 225 -1.73 12.48 9.21
N THR A 226 -1.09 13.60 8.86
CA THR A 226 -1.77 14.70 8.14
C THR A 226 -1.48 14.61 6.64
N ALA A 227 -2.51 14.78 5.81
CA ALA A 227 -2.44 14.76 4.36
C ALA A 227 -2.62 16.17 3.77
N GLY A 228 -2.20 16.37 2.51
CA GLY A 228 -2.44 17.61 1.76
C GLY A 228 -2.07 18.89 2.50
N GLU A 229 -2.99 19.85 2.55
CA GLU A 229 -2.85 21.15 3.24
C GLU A 229 -3.51 21.13 4.62
N GLY A 230 -3.22 20.10 5.42
CA GLY A 230 -3.81 19.95 6.76
C GLY A 230 -5.04 19.05 6.81
N ASP A 231 -5.28 18.29 5.76
CA ASP A 231 -6.42 17.39 5.60
C ASP A 231 -6.18 16.03 6.26
N PHE A 232 -7.25 15.24 6.38
CA PHE A 232 -7.19 13.87 6.87
C PHE A 232 -6.67 12.91 5.80
N PRO A 233 -6.01 11.81 6.19
CA PRO A 233 -5.74 10.70 5.27
C PRO A 233 -7.04 10.16 4.69
N ASN A 234 -6.96 9.52 3.51
CA ASN A 234 -8.14 8.99 2.82
C ASN A 234 -8.98 8.06 3.71
N ASN A 235 -8.32 7.17 4.47
CA ASN A 235 -8.95 6.21 5.38
C ASN A 235 -9.36 6.81 6.73
N ALA A 236 -9.43 8.15 6.85
CA ALA A 236 -9.83 8.86 8.06
C ALA A 236 -10.96 9.87 7.83
N HIS A 237 -11.34 10.15 6.58
CA HIS A 237 -12.42 11.09 6.27
C HIS A 237 -13.76 10.66 6.85
N ALA A 238 -14.17 9.40 6.65
CA ALA A 238 -15.45 8.89 7.14
C ALA A 238 -15.56 8.96 8.67
N PHE A 239 -14.45 8.66 9.38
CA PHE A 239 -14.36 8.83 10.82
C PHE A 239 -14.54 10.28 11.24
N TRP A 240 -13.82 11.20 10.60
CA TRP A 240 -13.92 12.62 10.88
C TRP A 240 -15.34 13.15 10.70
N GLU A 241 -15.98 12.81 9.57
CA GLU A 241 -17.39 13.16 9.33
C GLU A 241 -18.30 12.61 10.43
N GLY A 242 -18.10 11.35 10.84
CA GLY A 242 -18.90 10.69 11.88
C GLY A 242 -18.76 11.35 13.25
N ILE A 243 -17.55 11.67 13.71
CA ILE A 243 -17.35 12.31 15.03
C ILE A 243 -17.69 13.81 15.01
N ASN A 244 -17.71 14.43 13.84
CA ASN A 244 -18.07 15.84 13.66
C ASN A 244 -19.59 16.04 13.44
N ASP A 245 -20.39 15.00 13.62
CA ASP A 245 -21.85 15.09 13.60
C ASP A 245 -22.34 15.99 14.75
N PRO A 246 -23.11 17.06 14.45
CA PRO A 246 -23.66 17.95 15.47
C PRO A 246 -24.70 17.30 16.40
N GLU A 247 -25.22 16.11 16.07
CA GLU A 247 -26.16 15.37 16.91
C GLU A 247 -25.47 14.64 18.08
N LEU A 248 -24.14 14.52 18.08
CA LEU A 248 -23.39 13.88 19.17
C LEU A 248 -23.27 14.79 20.40
N GLU A 249 -23.68 14.28 21.56
CA GLU A 249 -23.65 15.00 22.84
C GLU A 249 -22.22 15.13 23.44
N GLU A 250 -21.94 16.21 24.18
CA GLU A 250 -20.64 16.48 24.83
C GLU A 250 -20.17 15.41 25.85
N GLY A 251 -21.06 14.50 26.27
CA GLY A 251 -20.74 13.40 27.18
C GLY A 251 -20.63 12.04 26.50
N PHE A 252 -20.70 11.98 25.17
CA PHE A 252 -20.80 10.74 24.40
C PHE A 252 -19.65 9.75 24.69
N LEU A 253 -18.44 10.25 24.94
CA LEU A 253 -17.21 9.50 25.19
C LEU A 253 -16.68 9.61 26.63
N ALA A 254 -17.54 9.94 27.60
CA ALA A 254 -17.14 10.16 29.00
C ALA A 254 -16.36 9.00 29.66
N SER A 255 -16.53 7.77 29.17
CA SER A 255 -15.83 6.57 29.65
C SER A 255 -14.55 6.22 28.88
N THR A 256 -14.22 6.96 27.82
CA THR A 256 -13.11 6.64 26.92
C THR A 256 -11.86 7.41 27.33
N LYS A 257 -10.80 6.69 27.70
CA LYS A 257 -9.47 7.25 27.87
C LYS A 257 -8.80 7.41 26.52
N LEU A 258 -8.26 8.58 26.24
CA LEU A 258 -7.70 8.93 24.94
C LEU A 258 -6.21 9.25 25.05
N SER A 259 -5.41 8.67 24.15
CA SER A 259 -4.07 9.16 23.81
C SER A 259 -3.97 9.36 22.30
N VAL A 260 -3.26 10.38 21.85
CA VAL A 260 -3.13 10.68 20.42
C VAL A 260 -1.66 10.85 20.05
N PHE A 261 -1.26 10.34 18.90
CA PHE A 261 0.03 10.60 18.28
C PHE A 261 -0.17 10.98 16.82
N GLY A 262 0.31 12.16 16.46
CA GLY A 262 0.27 12.69 15.10
C GLY A 262 1.57 12.46 14.35
N LEU A 263 1.45 12.19 13.04
CA LEU A 263 2.59 12.25 12.11
C LEU A 263 2.39 13.46 11.17
N GLY A 264 3.31 14.40 11.21
CA GLY A 264 3.28 15.61 10.40
C GLY A 264 4.66 16.04 9.91
N ASP A 265 4.73 17.20 9.27
CA ASP A 265 5.96 17.82 8.79
C ASP A 265 5.86 19.34 9.06
N THR A 266 6.78 19.90 9.84
CA THR A 266 6.78 21.35 10.21
C THR A 266 7.08 22.28 9.03
N GLY A 267 7.54 21.74 7.90
CA GLY A 267 7.63 22.45 6.63
C GLY A 267 6.26 22.79 6.02
N TYR A 268 5.18 22.15 6.48
CA TYR A 268 3.81 22.49 6.09
C TYR A 268 3.18 23.45 7.09
N LYS A 269 2.32 24.35 6.58
CA LYS A 269 1.61 25.33 7.41
C LYS A 269 0.74 24.66 8.48
N HIS A 270 0.13 23.54 8.14
CA HIS A 270 -0.83 22.82 8.96
C HIS A 270 -0.19 21.60 9.64
N PHE A 271 0.86 21.83 10.43
CA PHE A 271 1.60 20.78 11.13
C PHE A 271 0.72 19.95 12.07
N ASN A 272 0.64 18.64 11.82
CA ASN A 272 -0.15 17.67 12.61
C ASN A 272 -1.65 18.01 12.75
N ALA A 273 -2.22 18.74 11.79
CA ALA A 273 -3.59 19.24 11.88
C ALA A 273 -4.63 18.13 12.07
N ALA A 274 -4.55 17.03 11.33
CA ALA A 274 -5.53 15.93 11.42
C ALA A 274 -5.59 15.35 12.85
N ALA A 275 -4.45 15.01 13.43
CA ALA A 275 -4.38 14.44 14.78
C ALA A 275 -4.83 15.45 15.86
N LYS A 276 -4.46 16.74 15.72
CA LYS A 276 -4.91 17.81 16.63
C LYS A 276 -6.42 18.04 16.56
N ASN A 277 -7.00 17.99 15.37
CA ASN A 277 -8.43 18.13 15.15
C ASN A 277 -9.18 16.95 15.76
N ILE A 278 -8.70 15.71 15.57
CA ILE A 278 -9.29 14.52 16.20
C ILE A 278 -9.21 14.61 17.72
N GLU A 279 -8.04 14.90 18.30
CA GLU A 279 -7.91 15.03 19.76
C GLU A 279 -8.91 16.07 20.29
N SER A 280 -8.91 17.27 19.69
CA SER A 280 -9.79 18.36 20.14
C SER A 280 -11.26 17.95 20.08
N ARG A 281 -11.70 17.33 18.99
CA ARG A 281 -13.11 16.90 18.84
C ARG A 281 -13.49 15.77 19.80
N LEU A 282 -12.62 14.80 20.03
CA LEU A 282 -12.91 13.70 20.97
C LEU A 282 -12.97 14.20 22.42
N LEU A 283 -12.18 15.21 22.78
CA LEU A 283 -12.27 15.87 24.09
C LEU A 283 -13.56 16.68 24.25
N GLU A 284 -14.04 17.35 23.19
CA GLU A 284 -15.36 18.01 23.18
C GLU A 284 -16.51 17.01 23.40
N LEU A 285 -16.36 15.77 22.90
CA LEU A 285 -17.31 14.67 23.12
C LEU A 285 -17.13 13.98 24.49
N GLY A 286 -16.25 14.50 25.35
CA GLY A 286 -16.11 14.07 26.74
C GLY A 286 -15.06 13.00 27.00
N ALA A 287 -14.24 12.64 26.00
CA ALA A 287 -13.14 11.70 26.22
C ALA A 287 -12.13 12.24 27.26
N VAL A 288 -11.53 11.35 28.04
CA VAL A 288 -10.58 11.71 29.09
C VAL A 288 -9.16 11.63 28.53
N LYS A 289 -8.50 12.79 28.38
CA LYS A 289 -7.10 12.88 27.97
C LYS A 289 -6.20 12.15 28.97
N SER A 290 -5.47 11.13 28.49
CA SER A 290 -4.52 10.36 29.30
C SER A 290 -3.17 11.05 29.39
N GLN A 291 -2.69 11.59 28.28
CA GLN A 291 -1.41 12.30 28.18
C GLN A 291 -1.42 13.30 27.04
N ASP A 292 -0.40 14.14 26.95
CA ASP A 292 -0.26 15.08 25.84
C ASP A 292 -0.06 14.40 24.49
N ILE A 293 -0.61 15.02 23.46
CA ILE A 293 -0.49 14.56 22.08
C ILE A 293 0.99 14.51 21.69
N GLY A 294 1.43 13.36 21.18
CA GLY A 294 2.74 13.24 20.56
C GLY A 294 2.70 13.85 19.16
N LEU A 295 3.65 14.73 18.83
CA LEU A 295 3.70 15.44 17.56
C LEU A 295 4.96 15.03 16.79
N GLY A 296 4.87 13.94 16.04
CA GLY A 296 5.95 13.51 15.16
C GLY A 296 6.18 14.48 14.01
N ASP A 297 7.44 14.79 13.74
CA ASP A 297 7.87 15.68 12.66
C ASP A 297 8.79 14.96 11.67
N ASP A 298 8.43 14.89 10.39
CA ASP A 298 9.28 14.31 9.34
C ASP A 298 10.55 15.14 9.06
N LYS A 299 10.65 16.36 9.60
CA LYS A 299 11.87 17.20 9.57
C LYS A 299 12.87 16.88 10.67
N ASP A 300 12.45 16.20 11.73
CA ASP A 300 13.37 15.80 12.80
C ASP A 300 14.42 14.82 12.28
N GLU A 301 15.51 14.70 13.03
CA GLU A 301 16.62 13.83 12.64
C GLU A 301 16.14 12.41 12.42
N ASP A 302 15.48 11.76 13.40
CA ASP A 302 14.87 10.44 13.20
C ASP A 302 13.40 10.51 12.78
N LYS A 303 13.00 11.61 12.13
CA LYS A 303 11.62 11.87 11.70
C LYS A 303 10.66 11.76 12.90
N TYR A 304 9.44 11.24 12.67
CA TYR A 304 8.43 11.03 13.70
C TYR A 304 8.91 10.15 14.87
N GLU A 305 9.95 9.34 14.70
CA GLU A 305 10.47 8.47 15.76
C GLU A 305 11.01 9.28 16.94
N THR A 306 11.59 10.45 16.67
CA THR A 306 12.12 11.35 17.72
C THR A 306 11.06 11.68 18.77
N ALA A 307 9.88 12.08 18.32
CA ALA A 307 8.75 12.36 19.21
C ALA A 307 8.14 11.07 19.77
N PHE A 308 8.11 9.98 19.00
CA PHE A 308 7.53 8.71 19.44
C PHE A 308 8.33 8.06 20.58
N GLU A 309 9.65 8.02 20.47
CA GLU A 309 10.56 7.52 21.52
C GLU A 309 10.45 8.36 22.80
N SER A 310 10.21 9.67 22.67
CA SER A 310 9.98 10.55 23.81
C SER A 310 8.58 10.35 24.44
N TRP A 311 7.58 10.02 23.64
CA TRP A 311 6.18 9.85 24.03
C TRP A 311 5.90 8.49 24.70
N LEU A 312 6.61 7.43 24.29
CA LEU A 312 6.41 6.07 24.76
C LEU A 312 6.63 5.86 26.28
N PRO A 313 7.71 6.37 26.91
CA PRO A 313 7.95 6.19 28.35
C PRO A 313 6.81 6.71 29.22
N ASP A 314 6.28 7.89 28.89
CA ASP A 314 5.14 8.47 29.59
C ASP A 314 3.87 7.65 29.36
N PHE A 315 3.65 7.16 28.13
CA PHE A 315 2.55 6.26 27.82
C PHE A 315 2.59 5.00 28.70
N TRP A 316 3.73 4.32 28.78
CA TRP A 316 3.87 3.11 29.59
C TRP A 316 3.63 3.37 31.08
N LYS A 317 4.15 4.48 31.60
CA LYS A 317 3.97 4.89 32.99
C LYS A 317 2.49 5.16 33.31
N ILE A 318 1.78 5.87 32.43
CA ILE A 318 0.38 6.24 32.63
C ILE A 318 -0.54 5.02 32.53
N GLN A 319 -0.21 4.09 31.62
CA GLN A 319 -0.96 2.84 31.46
C GLN A 319 -0.62 1.79 32.53
N ASN A 320 0.32 2.06 33.43
CA ASN A 320 0.88 1.09 34.39
C ASN A 320 1.31 -0.22 33.70
N ALA A 321 1.97 -0.10 32.55
CA ALA A 321 2.40 -1.23 31.76
C ALA A 321 3.48 -2.04 32.51
N PRO A 322 3.40 -3.39 32.49
CA PRO A 322 4.51 -4.25 32.93
C PRO A 322 5.81 -3.92 32.19
N GLU A 323 6.95 -4.16 32.85
CA GLU A 323 8.24 -4.16 32.15
C GLU A 323 8.23 -5.24 31.06
N SER A 324 8.82 -4.91 29.91
CA SER A 324 8.85 -5.84 28.78
C SER A 324 9.91 -6.92 29.04
N PRO A 325 9.54 -8.21 29.04
CA PRO A 325 10.51 -9.30 29.20
C PRO A 325 11.54 -9.35 28.04
N ASP A 326 11.20 -8.79 26.87
CA ASP A 326 11.93 -8.98 25.60
C ASP A 326 12.97 -7.88 25.29
N GLU A 327 13.21 -6.91 26.17
CA GLU A 327 13.99 -5.73 25.78
C GLU A 327 15.46 -6.06 25.45
N HIS A 328 16.02 -7.08 26.12
CA HIS A 328 17.41 -7.52 25.99
C HIS A 328 17.60 -8.74 25.08
N GLU A 329 16.55 -9.48 24.76
CA GLU A 329 16.63 -10.69 23.92
C GLU A 329 16.51 -10.35 22.43
N ILE A 330 17.06 -11.22 21.57
CA ILE A 330 16.85 -11.11 20.13
C ILE A 330 15.40 -11.53 19.85
N PRO A 331 14.55 -10.63 19.31
CA PRO A 331 13.17 -10.99 19.02
C PRO A 331 13.11 -12.07 17.94
N GLU A 332 12.14 -12.98 18.06
CA GLU A 332 11.87 -13.96 17.01
C GLU A 332 11.59 -13.26 15.67
N PRO A 333 12.09 -13.83 14.56
CA PRO A 333 11.88 -13.24 13.26
C PRO A 333 10.39 -13.32 12.87
N ILE A 334 9.91 -12.33 12.12
CA ILE A 334 8.51 -12.28 11.64
C ILE A 334 8.28 -13.20 10.43
N VAL A 335 9.35 -13.79 9.90
CA VAL A 335 9.33 -14.73 8.77
C VAL A 335 10.22 -15.93 9.04
N GLU A 336 9.88 -17.05 8.43
CA GLU A 336 10.69 -18.25 8.32
C GLU A 336 10.98 -18.53 6.84
N LEU A 337 12.20 -19.03 6.57
CA LEU A 337 12.64 -19.36 5.22
C LEU A 337 12.74 -20.87 5.05
N GLU A 338 11.91 -21.42 4.17
CA GLU A 338 11.99 -22.82 3.77
C GLU A 338 12.71 -22.92 2.42
N VAL A 339 13.85 -23.61 2.40
CA VAL A 339 14.62 -23.87 1.18
C VAL A 339 13.81 -24.79 0.27
N VAL A 340 13.57 -24.34 -0.97
CA VAL A 340 12.85 -25.15 -1.98
C VAL A 340 13.73 -25.45 -3.19
N GLY A 341 13.51 -26.62 -3.81
CA GLY A 341 14.24 -27.05 -4.99
C GLY A 341 13.88 -26.27 -6.26
N LYS A 342 14.81 -26.18 -7.21
CA LYS A 342 14.63 -25.48 -8.50
C LYS A 342 13.51 -26.05 -9.39
N GLU A 343 12.95 -27.20 -9.05
CA GLU A 343 11.89 -27.87 -9.84
C GLU A 343 10.52 -27.16 -9.74
N LEU A 344 10.31 -26.33 -8.70
CA LEU A 344 9.18 -25.40 -8.57
C LEU A 344 9.43 -24.03 -9.25
N ALA A 345 10.59 -23.84 -9.89
CA ALA A 345 10.99 -22.61 -10.57
C ALA A 345 10.26 -22.48 -11.92
N HIS A 346 8.96 -22.25 -11.88
CA HIS A 346 8.31 -21.60 -13.02
C HIS A 346 8.73 -20.12 -13.06
N GLN A 347 8.83 -19.60 -14.29
CA GLN A 347 9.45 -18.34 -14.70
C GLN A 347 9.35 -17.22 -13.66
N TYR A 348 10.43 -16.42 -13.51
CA TYR A 348 10.43 -15.18 -12.74
C TYR A 348 9.10 -14.43 -12.94
N GLU A 349 8.30 -14.36 -11.88
CA GLU A 349 7.15 -13.48 -11.80
C GLU A 349 7.54 -12.32 -10.91
N ARG A 350 7.54 -11.11 -11.47
CA ARG A 350 7.76 -9.88 -10.71
C ARG A 350 6.72 -9.82 -9.59
N VAL A 351 7.13 -9.39 -8.41
CA VAL A 351 6.22 -9.21 -7.28
C VAL A 351 5.17 -8.15 -7.62
N HIS A 352 3.90 -8.53 -7.46
CA HIS A 352 2.76 -7.65 -7.64
C HIS A 352 2.05 -7.42 -6.30
N PRO A 353 2.27 -6.28 -5.65
CA PRO A 353 1.46 -5.89 -4.50
C PRO A 353 -0.03 -5.82 -4.89
N PRO A 354 -0.96 -5.91 -3.91
CA PRO A 354 -2.39 -5.88 -4.19
C PRO A 354 -2.78 -4.59 -4.93
N LYS A 355 -3.80 -4.67 -5.80
CA LYS A 355 -4.32 -3.53 -6.59
C LYS A 355 -3.30 -2.88 -7.56
N THR A 356 -2.15 -3.52 -7.81
CA THR A 356 -1.19 -3.05 -8.82
C THR A 356 -1.46 -3.62 -10.21
N LYS A 357 -0.93 -2.95 -11.23
CA LYS A 357 -1.02 -3.30 -12.65
C LYS A 357 0.36 -3.15 -13.28
N THR A 358 0.62 -3.94 -14.32
CA THR A 358 1.85 -3.82 -15.12
C THR A 358 1.54 -3.06 -16.40
N ILE A 359 2.19 -1.93 -16.61
CA ILE A 359 2.07 -1.11 -17.83
C ILE A 359 3.42 -1.04 -18.55
N THR A 360 3.42 -0.59 -19.81
CA THR A 360 4.63 -0.59 -20.64
C THR A 360 5.19 0.82 -20.73
N LEU A 361 6.38 1.05 -20.17
CA LEU A 361 7.15 2.26 -20.41
C LEU A 361 7.69 2.21 -21.85
N THR A 362 7.24 3.16 -22.67
CA THR A 362 7.59 3.26 -24.10
C THR A 362 8.56 4.39 -24.38
N LYS A 363 8.64 5.38 -23.48
CA LYS A 363 9.54 6.53 -23.61
C LYS A 363 10.02 6.94 -22.24
N ASN A 364 11.31 7.19 -22.10
CA ASN A 364 11.92 7.77 -20.91
C ASN A 364 13.13 8.59 -21.34
N GLU A 365 12.92 9.86 -21.66
CA GLU A 365 13.94 10.74 -22.24
C GLU A 365 14.26 11.91 -21.32
N ARG A 366 15.53 12.29 -21.26
CA ARG A 366 15.95 13.55 -20.64
C ARG A 366 15.46 14.73 -21.47
N ILE A 367 14.74 15.65 -20.82
CA ILE A 367 14.21 16.88 -21.45
C ILE A 367 14.94 18.16 -21.04
N THR A 368 15.88 18.08 -20.09
CA THR A 368 16.79 19.20 -19.76
C THR A 368 18.07 19.15 -20.59
N ALA A 369 18.67 20.33 -20.84
CA ALA A 369 19.94 20.43 -21.56
C ALA A 369 21.02 19.56 -20.92
N LEU A 370 21.89 18.91 -21.72
CA LEU A 370 22.89 17.94 -21.24
C LEU A 370 23.91 18.55 -20.25
N ASP A 371 24.21 19.84 -20.42
CA ASP A 371 25.13 20.62 -19.57
C ASP A 371 24.46 21.18 -18.30
N TYR A 372 23.18 20.84 -18.07
CA TYR A 372 22.43 21.27 -16.89
C TYR A 372 22.54 20.28 -15.74
N ASP A 373 22.59 20.80 -14.52
CA ASP A 373 22.83 20.02 -13.30
C ASP A 373 21.64 19.14 -12.90
N ARG A 374 20.41 19.61 -13.14
CA ARG A 374 19.20 18.84 -12.80
C ARG A 374 18.70 18.04 -14.00
N ILE A 375 18.61 16.74 -13.83
CA ILE A 375 18.08 15.84 -14.85
C ILE A 375 16.56 15.76 -14.67
N ILE A 376 15.81 16.17 -15.69
CA ILE A 376 14.36 15.99 -15.73
C ILE A 376 14.04 15.09 -16.90
N ARG A 377 13.20 14.08 -16.67
CA ARG A 377 12.84 13.05 -17.64
C ARG A 377 11.34 13.10 -17.93
N HIS A 378 10.97 12.93 -19.19
CA HIS A 378 9.59 12.74 -19.64
C HIS A 378 9.36 11.26 -19.92
N LEU A 379 8.44 10.67 -19.17
CA LEU A 379 8.09 9.28 -19.29
C LEU A 379 6.73 9.14 -19.97
N ILE A 380 6.59 8.20 -20.90
CA ILE A 380 5.32 7.85 -21.54
C ILE A 380 5.11 6.35 -21.40
N PHE A 381 3.99 5.98 -20.78
CA PHE A 381 3.56 4.60 -20.65
C PHE A 381 2.36 4.31 -21.56
N ASP A 382 2.36 3.13 -22.16
CA ASP A 382 1.26 2.55 -22.91
C ASP A 382 0.44 1.61 -22.01
N VAL A 383 -0.86 1.87 -21.95
CA VAL A 383 -1.83 1.11 -21.14
C VAL A 383 -2.79 0.27 -21.99
N ARG A 384 -2.60 0.17 -23.31
CA ARG A 384 -3.44 -0.67 -24.18
C ARG A 384 -3.52 -2.10 -23.69
N GLY A 385 -4.74 -2.63 -23.62
CA GLY A 385 -5.01 -3.99 -23.15
C GLY A 385 -4.91 -4.17 -21.63
N VAL A 386 -4.64 -3.09 -20.88
CA VAL A 386 -4.73 -3.05 -19.42
C VAL A 386 -5.99 -2.27 -19.07
N ASP A 387 -6.84 -2.82 -18.20
CA ASP A 387 -7.92 -2.04 -17.58
C ASP A 387 -7.27 -0.96 -16.73
N PHE A 388 -7.13 0.27 -17.21
CA PHE A 388 -6.36 1.33 -16.55
C PHE A 388 -7.03 2.69 -16.80
N SER A 389 -7.64 3.24 -15.75
CA SER A 389 -8.31 4.53 -15.77
C SER A 389 -7.71 5.44 -14.72
N TYR A 390 -7.61 6.73 -15.04
CA TYR A 390 -7.18 7.75 -14.10
C TYR A 390 -7.88 9.09 -14.40
N LEU A 391 -8.02 9.92 -13.37
CA LEU A 391 -8.63 11.24 -13.45
C LEU A 391 -7.57 12.34 -13.40
N LEU A 392 -8.00 13.55 -13.75
CA LEU A 392 -7.17 14.73 -13.58
C LEU A 392 -6.80 14.94 -12.11
N GLY A 393 -5.52 15.19 -11.86
CA GLY A 393 -4.99 15.39 -10.51
C GLY A 393 -4.51 14.11 -9.83
N ASP A 394 -4.84 12.93 -10.37
CA ASP A 394 -4.33 11.66 -9.86
C ASP A 394 -2.81 11.55 -9.96
N ALA A 395 -2.25 10.68 -9.13
CA ALA A 395 -0.84 10.32 -9.15
C ALA A 395 -0.65 8.88 -9.67
N LEU A 396 0.41 8.67 -10.46
CA LEU A 396 0.91 7.35 -10.80
C LEU A 396 1.90 6.92 -9.73
N THR A 397 1.58 5.83 -9.05
CA THR A 397 2.40 5.23 -8.01
C THR A 397 3.29 4.16 -8.63
N ILE A 398 4.60 4.38 -8.66
CA ILE A 398 5.60 3.45 -9.21
C ILE A 398 6.17 2.58 -8.08
N TYR A 399 6.32 1.28 -8.35
CA TYR A 399 6.94 0.32 -7.44
C TYR A 399 8.36 -0.01 -7.94
N PRO A 400 9.41 0.65 -7.40
CA PRO A 400 10.78 0.46 -7.87
C PRO A 400 11.41 -0.83 -7.32
N ASP A 401 12.55 -1.20 -7.89
CA ASP A 401 13.45 -2.26 -7.38
C ASP A 401 14.84 -1.69 -7.04
N ASN A 402 15.54 -2.38 -6.15
CA ASN A 402 16.96 -2.13 -5.89
C ASN A 402 17.79 -2.41 -7.14
N ASP A 403 18.94 -1.77 -7.23
CA ASP A 403 19.87 -2.02 -8.33
C ASP A 403 20.32 -3.48 -8.34
N PRO A 404 20.10 -4.25 -9.42
CA PRO A 404 20.48 -5.66 -9.46
C PRO A 404 21.96 -5.88 -9.13
N ALA A 405 22.88 -5.04 -9.63
CA ALA A 405 24.30 -5.21 -9.36
C ALA A 405 24.63 -5.00 -7.86
N LEU A 406 23.99 -4.01 -7.24
CA LEU A 406 24.15 -3.74 -5.80
C LEU A 406 23.56 -4.87 -4.94
N VAL A 407 22.45 -5.47 -5.36
CA VAL A 407 21.84 -6.62 -4.67
C VAL A 407 22.76 -7.84 -4.77
N GLU A 408 23.34 -8.10 -5.94
CA GLU A 408 24.30 -9.19 -6.16
C GLU A 408 25.55 -9.01 -5.27
N ASP A 409 26.15 -7.82 -5.29
CA ASP A 409 27.29 -7.46 -4.44
C ASP A 409 26.97 -7.59 -2.94
N PHE A 410 25.75 -7.21 -2.54
CA PHE A 410 25.30 -7.33 -1.16
C PHE A 410 25.16 -8.80 -0.74
N LEU A 411 24.50 -9.63 -1.55
CA LEU A 411 24.28 -11.05 -1.24
C LEU A 411 25.59 -11.84 -1.22
N ASP A 412 26.55 -11.52 -2.10
CA ASP A 412 27.89 -12.11 -2.09
C ASP A 412 28.69 -11.74 -0.83
N TRP A 413 28.54 -10.50 -0.36
CA TRP A 413 29.10 -10.08 0.91
C TRP A 413 28.41 -10.79 2.08
N TYR A 414 27.08 -10.92 2.04
CA TYR A 414 26.25 -11.58 3.05
C TYR A 414 26.34 -13.13 3.03
N LYS A 415 27.06 -13.70 2.06
CA LYS A 415 27.26 -15.15 1.90
C LYS A 415 25.96 -15.94 1.66
N VAL A 416 25.03 -15.37 0.90
CA VAL A 416 23.77 -16.01 0.51
C VAL A 416 23.80 -16.37 -0.98
N ASP A 417 23.46 -17.61 -1.34
CA ASP A 417 23.29 -18.00 -2.75
C ASP A 417 22.12 -17.24 -3.35
N GLN A 418 22.45 -16.34 -4.27
CA GLN A 418 21.50 -15.44 -4.94
C GLN A 418 20.41 -16.20 -5.71
N THR A 419 20.71 -17.42 -6.16
CA THR A 419 19.81 -18.27 -6.95
C THR A 419 19.02 -19.26 -6.10
N GLN A 420 19.26 -19.29 -4.79
CA GLN A 420 18.52 -20.13 -3.86
C GLN A 420 17.07 -19.65 -3.76
N TRP A 421 16.15 -20.59 -3.96
CA TRP A 421 14.72 -20.36 -3.81
C TRP A 421 14.30 -20.60 -2.36
N TYR A 422 13.44 -19.71 -1.88
CA TYR A 422 12.82 -19.78 -0.57
C TYR A 422 11.31 -19.70 -0.71
N HIS A 423 10.61 -20.52 0.07
CA HIS A 423 9.23 -20.26 0.43
C HIS A 423 9.24 -19.49 1.76
N VAL A 424 8.76 -18.25 1.73
CA VAL A 424 8.78 -17.35 2.89
C VAL A 424 7.45 -17.49 3.62
N ARG A 425 7.46 -17.92 4.88
CA ARG A 425 6.26 -18.06 5.72
C ARG A 425 6.26 -16.99 6.80
N GLY A 426 5.14 -16.33 7.02
CA GLY A 426 4.99 -15.44 8.17
C GLY A 426 4.85 -16.26 9.46
N THR A 427 5.66 -15.97 10.48
CA THR A 427 5.51 -16.51 11.84
C THR A 427 4.46 -15.73 12.64
N LYS A 428 4.20 -14.48 12.23
CA LYS A 428 3.20 -13.56 12.75
C LYS A 428 2.38 -12.99 11.59
N ASP A 429 1.34 -12.23 11.91
CA ASP A 429 0.57 -11.53 10.88
C ASP A 429 1.47 -10.50 10.19
N LEU A 430 1.69 -10.73 8.90
CA LEU A 430 2.51 -9.89 8.05
C LEU A 430 1.70 -8.70 7.57
N ASP A 431 2.38 -7.57 7.37
CA ASP A 431 1.76 -6.44 6.69
C ASP A 431 1.26 -6.87 5.29
N PRO A 432 0.18 -6.25 4.77
CA PRO A 432 -0.46 -6.67 3.52
C PRO A 432 0.51 -6.77 2.34
N ARG A 433 1.59 -5.97 2.35
CA ARG A 433 2.58 -5.96 1.28
C ARG A 433 3.53 -7.14 1.38
N ARG A 434 4.10 -7.44 2.55
CA ARG A 434 4.87 -8.68 2.78
C ARG A 434 4.02 -9.91 2.50
N ALA A 435 2.80 -9.94 3.04
CA ALA A 435 1.86 -11.05 2.84
C ALA A 435 1.53 -11.28 1.35
N ALA A 436 1.45 -10.21 0.54
CA ALA A 436 1.25 -10.33 -0.90
C ALA A 436 2.50 -10.78 -1.65
N SER A 437 3.67 -10.32 -1.21
CA SER A 437 4.96 -10.62 -1.84
C SER A 437 5.38 -12.07 -1.63
N TYR A 438 5.11 -12.62 -0.46
CA TYR A 438 5.56 -13.95 -0.03
C TYR A 438 4.59 -15.10 -0.37
N ARG A 439 3.60 -14.87 -1.24
CA ARG A 439 2.62 -15.90 -1.64
C ARG A 439 3.22 -17.02 -2.47
N HIS A 440 4.31 -16.73 -3.17
CA HIS A 440 4.97 -17.64 -4.08
C HIS A 440 6.44 -17.79 -3.67
N PRO A 441 7.07 -18.93 -3.97
CA PRO A 441 8.52 -19.06 -3.81
C PRO A 441 9.26 -17.97 -4.57
N MET A 442 10.36 -17.48 -3.99
CA MET A 442 11.18 -16.42 -4.57
C MET A 442 12.66 -16.72 -4.36
N THR A 443 13.52 -16.23 -5.25
CA THR A 443 14.97 -16.28 -5.04
C THR A 443 15.44 -15.23 -4.03
N ALA A 444 16.59 -15.45 -3.38
CA ALA A 444 17.22 -14.43 -2.55
C ALA A 444 17.39 -13.10 -3.29
N ARG A 445 17.82 -13.16 -4.56
CA ARG A 445 17.94 -11.99 -5.44
C ARG A 445 16.63 -11.23 -5.61
N GLN A 446 15.49 -11.92 -5.72
CA GLN A 446 14.17 -11.28 -5.83
C GLN A 446 13.71 -10.67 -4.51
N ILE A 447 13.92 -11.35 -3.38
CA ILE A 447 13.55 -10.84 -2.05
C ILE A 447 14.24 -9.49 -1.80
N PHE A 448 15.56 -9.43 -2.02
CA PHE A 448 16.35 -8.22 -1.79
C PHE A 448 16.32 -7.23 -2.96
N GLY A 449 15.88 -7.66 -4.15
CA GLY A 449 15.66 -6.80 -5.30
C GLY A 449 14.33 -6.06 -5.26
N GLU A 450 13.24 -6.76 -4.92
CA GLU A 450 11.87 -6.28 -5.16
C GLU A 450 11.07 -6.02 -3.88
N VAL A 451 11.48 -6.59 -2.75
CA VAL A 451 10.70 -6.53 -1.50
C VAL A 451 11.40 -5.70 -0.43
N VAL A 452 12.64 -6.04 -0.08
CA VAL A 452 13.35 -5.48 1.09
C VAL A 452 14.09 -4.18 0.73
N ASP A 453 13.92 -3.11 1.51
CA ASP A 453 14.54 -1.80 1.27
C ASP A 453 15.96 -1.68 1.83
N ILE A 454 16.91 -2.42 1.26
CA ILE A 454 18.31 -2.40 1.71
C ILE A 454 19.04 -1.07 1.42
N THR A 455 18.48 -0.21 0.57
CA THR A 455 19.05 1.11 0.24
C THR A 455 18.37 2.26 0.98
N GLY A 456 17.34 1.96 1.77
CA GLY A 456 16.65 2.91 2.63
C GLY A 456 17.50 3.40 3.79
N ARG A 457 16.97 4.41 4.50
CA ARG A 457 17.63 5.06 5.64
C ARG A 457 17.33 4.29 6.95
N PRO A 458 18.35 3.76 7.65
CA PRO A 458 18.15 3.10 8.94
C PRO A 458 17.77 4.10 10.04
N ASN A 459 16.76 3.76 10.84
CA ASN A 459 16.34 4.50 12.04
C ASN A 459 17.07 4.00 13.29
N LYS A 460 16.97 4.70 14.43
CA LYS A 460 17.62 4.28 15.69
C LYS A 460 17.22 2.87 16.13
N PHE A 461 15.96 2.49 15.91
CA PHE A 461 15.49 1.13 16.18
C PHE A 461 16.32 0.05 15.48
N PHE A 462 16.70 0.25 14.22
CA PHE A 462 17.56 -0.69 13.50
C PHE A 462 18.91 -0.86 14.19
N TYR A 463 19.60 0.23 14.55
CA TYR A 463 20.89 0.15 15.25
C TYR A 463 20.77 -0.55 16.61
N LYS A 464 19.68 -0.26 17.36
CA LYS A 464 19.39 -0.91 18.66
C LYS A 464 19.25 -2.42 18.51
N GLN A 465 18.51 -2.88 17.49
CA GLN A 465 18.37 -4.32 17.25
C GLN A 465 19.64 -4.94 16.69
N LEU A 466 20.36 -4.23 15.82
CA LEU A 466 21.61 -4.70 15.23
C LEU A 466 22.68 -4.96 16.29
N ALA A 467 22.76 -4.11 17.33
CA ALA A 467 23.67 -4.30 18.46
C ALA A 467 23.56 -5.68 19.12
N LYS A 468 22.36 -6.27 19.14
CA LYS A 468 22.11 -7.59 19.73
C LYS A 468 22.77 -8.74 18.96
N PHE A 469 23.11 -8.53 17.70
CA PHE A 469 23.78 -9.50 16.84
C PHE A 469 25.29 -9.29 16.78
N ALA A 470 25.83 -8.23 17.39
CA ALA A 470 27.25 -7.92 17.36
C ALA A 470 28.03 -8.89 18.26
N VAL A 471 28.95 -9.65 17.64
CA VAL A 471 29.86 -10.55 18.37
C VAL A 471 31.11 -9.81 18.86
N ASP A 472 31.52 -8.75 18.14
CA ASP A 472 32.61 -7.88 18.58
C ASP A 472 32.11 -6.86 19.60
N GLU A 473 32.80 -6.79 20.74
CA GLU A 473 32.40 -5.96 21.87
C GLU A 473 32.50 -4.46 21.56
N GLU A 474 33.47 -4.05 20.75
CA GLU A 474 33.68 -2.64 20.42
C GLU A 474 32.65 -2.18 19.37
N GLU A 475 32.33 -3.03 18.39
CA GLU A 475 31.20 -2.79 17.48
C GLU A 475 29.88 -2.72 18.21
N ARG A 476 29.63 -3.60 19.19
CA ARG A 476 28.42 -3.57 20.02
C ARG A 476 28.29 -2.25 20.77
N LYS A 477 29.32 -1.83 21.50
CA LYS A 477 29.32 -0.55 22.24
C LYS A 477 29.14 0.65 21.30
N ALA A 478 29.72 0.59 20.11
CA ALA A 478 29.55 1.66 19.12
C ALA A 478 28.09 1.75 18.63
N LEU A 479 27.42 0.61 18.39
CA LEU A 479 25.99 0.56 18.06
C LEU A 479 25.12 1.05 19.22
N GLU A 480 25.43 0.65 20.45
CA GLU A 480 24.73 1.11 21.67
C GLU A 480 24.90 2.62 21.88
N LEU A 481 26.10 3.17 21.60
CA LEU A 481 26.34 4.61 21.67
C LEU A 481 25.48 5.38 20.66
N ILE A 482 25.34 4.88 19.43
CA ILE A 482 24.54 5.56 18.38
C ILE A 482 23.07 5.73 18.81
N VAL A 483 22.54 4.81 19.59
CA VAL A 483 21.14 4.84 20.06
C VAL A 483 20.97 5.42 21.46
N ALA A 484 22.08 5.74 22.15
CA ALA A 484 22.03 6.35 23.46
C ALA A 484 21.44 7.76 23.36
N ASP A 485 20.50 8.07 24.26
CA ASP A 485 19.96 9.42 24.39
C ASP A 485 20.93 10.34 25.16
N THR A 486 22.11 10.54 24.57
CA THR A 486 23.16 11.43 25.06
C THR A 486 23.57 12.39 23.94
N PRO A 487 24.17 13.55 24.25
CA PRO A 487 24.70 14.45 23.23
C PRO A 487 25.66 13.76 22.26
N GLU A 488 26.50 12.85 22.76
CA GLU A 488 27.45 12.07 21.97
C GLU A 488 26.74 11.06 21.05
N GLY A 489 25.75 10.34 21.58
CA GLY A 489 24.99 9.36 20.81
C GLY A 489 24.15 9.99 19.71
N ASN A 490 23.44 11.08 20.04
CA ASN A 490 22.69 11.88 19.09
C ASN A 490 23.63 12.40 17.98
N ALA A 491 24.77 13.00 18.32
CA ALA A 491 25.74 13.47 17.32
C ALA A 491 26.29 12.34 16.44
N ALA A 492 26.50 11.13 16.98
CA ALA A 492 26.94 9.98 16.21
C ALA A 492 25.88 9.52 15.19
N TYR A 493 24.60 9.51 15.60
CA TYR A 493 23.47 9.24 14.71
C TYR A 493 23.31 10.33 13.64
N SER A 494 23.36 11.61 14.01
CA SER A 494 23.25 12.74 13.07
C SER A 494 24.37 12.70 12.02
N ALA A 495 25.61 12.36 12.43
CA ALA A 495 26.74 12.22 11.51
C ALA A 495 26.46 11.15 10.44
N LEU A 496 25.99 9.97 10.83
CA LEU A 496 25.59 8.89 9.92
C LEU A 496 24.43 9.31 9.00
N SER A 497 23.41 9.93 9.57
CA SER A 497 22.25 10.45 8.83
C SER A 497 22.66 11.47 7.77
N SER A 498 23.55 12.41 8.11
CA SER A 498 24.04 13.45 7.20
C SER A 498 24.81 12.88 6.01
N GLU A 499 25.51 11.75 6.21
CA GLU A 499 26.19 11.00 5.16
C GLU A 499 25.24 10.11 4.34
N SER A 500 23.93 10.12 4.66
CA SER A 500 22.92 9.31 3.97
C SER A 500 23.30 7.83 3.90
N VAL A 501 23.78 7.28 5.02
CA VAL A 501 24.10 5.86 5.12
C VAL A 501 22.82 5.04 4.95
N ASN A 502 22.92 3.94 4.22
CA ASN A 502 21.82 2.97 4.08
C ASN A 502 22.07 1.70 4.93
N TYR A 503 21.12 0.76 4.92
CA TYR A 503 21.25 -0.49 5.68
C TYR A 503 22.50 -1.29 5.30
N ILE A 504 22.88 -1.33 4.02
CA ILE A 504 24.10 -2.01 3.55
C ILE A 504 25.35 -1.33 4.12
N ASP A 505 25.41 0.01 4.08
CA ASP A 505 26.54 0.78 4.58
C ASP A 505 26.75 0.50 6.08
N VAL A 506 25.66 0.43 6.86
CA VAL A 506 25.72 0.11 8.30
C VAL A 506 26.16 -1.33 8.55
N LEU A 507 25.58 -2.30 7.85
CA LEU A 507 25.96 -3.72 7.99
C LEU A 507 27.45 -3.94 7.63
N LYS A 508 27.95 -3.27 6.59
CA LYS A 508 29.37 -3.33 6.21
C LYS A 508 30.28 -2.60 7.20
N LYS A 509 29.79 -1.56 7.86
CA LYS A 509 30.52 -0.82 8.91
C LYS A 509 30.66 -1.62 10.20
N PHE A 510 29.67 -2.46 10.53
CA PHE A 510 29.65 -3.31 11.72
C PHE A 510 29.54 -4.80 11.32
N PRO A 511 30.57 -5.37 10.70
CA PRO A 511 30.52 -6.71 10.12
C PRO A 511 30.30 -7.84 11.15
N SER A 512 30.62 -7.63 12.43
CA SER A 512 30.35 -8.62 13.49
C SER A 512 28.86 -8.69 13.85
N ALA A 513 28.10 -7.62 13.57
CA ALA A 513 26.66 -7.55 13.77
C ALA A 513 25.94 -8.17 12.55
N HIS A 514 25.93 -9.49 12.50
CA HIS A 514 25.53 -10.25 11.30
C HIS A 514 24.28 -11.11 11.58
N PRO A 515 23.07 -10.54 11.51
CA PRO A 515 21.84 -11.30 11.77
C PRO A 515 21.62 -12.42 10.76
N PRO A 516 20.90 -13.50 11.12
CA PRO A 516 20.39 -14.45 10.14
C PRO A 516 19.41 -13.79 9.16
N LEU A 517 19.18 -14.39 8.00
CA LEU A 517 18.42 -13.79 6.91
C LEU A 517 16.97 -13.46 7.30
N GLU A 518 16.34 -14.35 8.07
CA GLU A 518 14.99 -14.19 8.63
C GLU A 518 14.89 -12.94 9.51
N HIS A 519 15.91 -12.72 10.35
CA HIS A 519 15.98 -11.56 11.23
C HIS A 519 16.26 -10.30 10.42
N LEU A 520 17.17 -10.33 9.46
CA LEU A 520 17.42 -9.19 8.59
C LEU A 520 16.13 -8.73 7.85
N MET A 521 15.35 -9.67 7.31
CA MET A 521 14.06 -9.40 6.67
C MET A 521 13.01 -8.82 7.63
N SER A 522 13.16 -9.09 8.93
CA SER A 522 12.32 -8.54 9.99
C SER A 522 12.73 -7.11 10.34
N LEU A 523 14.04 -6.83 10.36
CA LEU A 523 14.63 -5.55 10.75
C LEU A 523 14.57 -4.49 9.64
N VAL A 524 14.66 -4.89 8.38
CA VAL A 524 14.64 -3.99 7.22
C VAL A 524 13.21 -3.90 6.66
N PRO A 525 12.67 -2.68 6.44
CA PRO A 525 11.31 -2.51 5.94
C PRO A 525 11.19 -2.91 4.46
N CYS A 526 9.95 -2.95 3.95
CA CYS A 526 9.71 -3.12 2.53
C CYS A 526 9.99 -1.83 1.74
N ILE A 527 10.42 -1.96 0.49
CA ILE A 527 10.64 -0.85 -0.46
C ILE A 527 9.39 0.01 -0.55
N LYS A 528 9.37 1.28 -0.18
CA LYS A 528 8.14 2.10 -0.32
C LYS A 528 7.88 2.48 -1.80
N PRO A 529 6.62 2.49 -2.27
CA PRO A 529 6.33 2.93 -3.63
C PRO A 529 6.43 4.46 -3.70
N ARG A 530 6.54 5.01 -4.92
CA ARG A 530 6.70 6.46 -5.11
C ARG A 530 5.60 7.03 -6.00
N LEU A 531 4.93 8.06 -5.49
CA LEU A 531 3.87 8.78 -6.17
C LEU A 531 4.47 9.88 -7.05
N TYR A 532 3.96 10.00 -8.27
CA TYR A 532 4.27 11.07 -9.21
C TYR A 532 2.96 11.63 -9.80
N SER A 533 2.77 12.94 -9.75
CA SER A 533 1.59 13.57 -10.37
C SER A 533 1.53 13.25 -11.85
N ILE A 534 0.38 12.79 -12.32
CA ILE A 534 0.17 12.46 -13.73
C ILE A 534 0.22 13.74 -14.56
N ALA A 535 0.99 13.71 -15.64
CA ALA A 535 1.26 14.86 -16.51
C ALA A 535 0.41 14.88 -17.80
N SER A 536 -0.60 14.02 -17.91
CA SER A 536 -1.47 13.91 -19.08
C SER A 536 -2.94 13.81 -18.74
N SER A 537 -3.84 14.35 -19.57
CA SER A 537 -5.28 14.05 -19.49
C SER A 537 -5.59 12.75 -20.24
N GLN A 538 -6.28 11.81 -19.61
CA GLN A 538 -6.62 10.54 -20.27
C GLN A 538 -7.55 10.76 -21.49
N ARG A 539 -8.42 11.77 -21.46
CA ARG A 539 -9.28 12.10 -22.61
C ARG A 539 -8.48 12.64 -23.80
N PHE A 540 -7.34 13.28 -23.53
CA PHE A 540 -6.48 13.81 -24.57
C PHE A 540 -5.53 12.75 -25.14
N VAL A 541 -4.89 11.95 -24.28
CA VAL A 541 -3.86 10.98 -24.70
C VAL A 541 -4.38 9.55 -24.91
N ASN A 542 -5.63 9.26 -24.54
CA ASN A 542 -6.28 7.95 -24.62
C ASN A 542 -5.54 6.86 -23.84
N ASP A 543 -4.93 5.90 -24.53
CA ASP A 543 -4.28 4.72 -23.93
C ASP A 543 -2.85 5.00 -23.46
N LYS A 544 -2.57 6.22 -22.99
CA LYS A 544 -1.28 6.63 -22.46
C LYS A 544 -1.40 7.25 -21.09
N VAL A 545 -0.33 7.17 -20.31
CA VAL A 545 -0.13 7.99 -19.10
C VAL A 545 1.29 8.54 -19.14
N GLU A 546 1.44 9.83 -18.84
CA GLU A 546 2.72 10.53 -18.95
C GLU A 546 3.15 11.10 -17.60
N LEU A 547 4.46 11.11 -17.33
CA LEU A 547 5.04 11.71 -16.13
C LEU A 547 6.18 12.65 -16.50
N VAL A 548 6.40 13.68 -15.69
CA VAL A 548 7.58 14.55 -15.76
C VAL A 548 8.29 14.50 -14.41
N ILE A 549 9.48 13.90 -14.38
CA ILE A 549 10.16 13.51 -13.14
C ILE A 549 11.54 14.15 -13.09
N VAL A 550 11.87 14.77 -11.96
CA VAL A 550 13.23 15.19 -11.65
C VAL A 550 13.97 14.02 -11.00
N VAL A 551 15.16 13.70 -11.50
CA VAL A 551 16.04 12.72 -10.86
C VAL A 551 16.51 13.32 -9.53
N ASN A 552 16.35 12.55 -8.46
CA ASN A 552 16.72 12.98 -7.13
C ASN A 552 18.12 12.45 -6.79
N ASP A 553 19.14 13.29 -6.94
CA ASP A 553 20.49 13.04 -6.47
C ASP A 553 21.00 14.19 -5.59
N TRP A 554 21.93 13.85 -4.70
CA TRP A 554 22.55 14.81 -3.78
C TRP A 554 23.98 14.39 -3.46
N LYS A 555 24.77 15.35 -2.98
CA LYS A 555 26.10 15.08 -2.45
C LYS A 555 26.05 15.04 -0.94
N THR A 556 26.66 14.03 -0.35
CA THR A 556 26.88 13.94 1.09
C THR A 556 27.99 14.90 1.51
N PRO A 557 28.15 15.20 2.82
CA PRO A 557 29.25 16.04 3.31
C PRO A 557 30.64 15.51 2.92
N SER A 558 30.83 14.19 2.86
CA SER A 558 32.04 13.55 2.33
C SER A 558 32.25 13.69 0.81
N GLY A 559 31.25 14.20 0.09
CA GLY A 559 31.29 14.42 -1.37
C GLY A 559 30.79 13.23 -2.20
N ALA A 560 30.37 12.13 -1.57
CA ALA A 560 29.77 11.00 -2.27
C ALA A 560 28.44 11.41 -2.91
N THR A 561 28.19 10.94 -4.14
CA THR A 561 26.91 11.19 -4.81
C THR A 561 25.95 10.07 -4.46
N LYS A 562 24.81 10.42 -3.88
CA LYS A 562 23.71 9.51 -3.55
C LYS A 562 22.52 9.82 -4.45
N ARG A 563 21.68 8.81 -4.67
CA ARG A 563 20.51 8.92 -5.55
C ARG A 563 19.33 8.19 -4.91
N GLY A 564 18.13 8.77 -5.06
CA GLY A 564 16.90 8.18 -4.54
C GLY A 564 16.55 6.89 -5.29
N LEU A 565 16.07 5.88 -4.56
CA LEU A 565 15.77 4.54 -5.09
C LEU A 565 14.90 4.58 -6.35
N CYS A 566 13.73 5.22 -6.30
CA CYS A 566 12.80 5.23 -7.43
C CYS A 566 13.36 6.00 -8.64
N THR A 567 14.08 7.10 -8.43
CA THR A 567 14.70 7.85 -9.54
C THR A 567 15.91 7.13 -10.11
N ASN A 568 16.65 6.35 -9.30
CA ASN A 568 17.69 5.45 -9.80
C ASN A 568 17.09 4.34 -10.67
N TYR A 569 16.00 3.71 -10.20
CA TYR A 569 15.23 2.74 -10.97
C TYR A 569 14.77 3.32 -12.31
N ILE A 570 14.16 4.52 -12.31
CA ILE A 570 13.73 5.19 -13.54
C ILE A 570 14.92 5.49 -14.47
N ASP A 571 16.06 5.91 -13.96
CA ASP A 571 17.23 6.22 -14.79
C ASP A 571 17.82 4.96 -15.45
N ARG A 572 17.78 3.80 -14.77
CA ARG A 572 18.14 2.50 -15.38
C ARG A 572 17.22 2.07 -16.52
N LEU A 573 16.01 2.63 -16.58
CA LEU A 573 15.02 2.37 -17.65
C LEU A 573 15.07 3.46 -18.73
N ALA A 574 16.15 4.24 -18.83
CA ALA A 574 16.33 5.27 -19.83
C ALA A 574 16.24 4.70 -21.25
N THR A 575 15.53 5.41 -22.13
CA THR A 575 15.39 5.04 -23.55
C THR A 575 16.04 6.07 -24.47
N ASP A 576 16.94 6.92 -23.94
CA ASP A 576 17.60 7.96 -24.73
C ASP A 576 18.32 7.33 -25.93
N GLY A 577 17.96 7.75 -27.15
CA GLY A 577 18.55 7.21 -28.38
C GLY A 577 18.12 5.78 -28.74
N HIS A 578 17.13 5.21 -28.06
CA HIS A 578 16.64 3.84 -28.26
C HIS A 578 15.10 3.79 -28.39
N GLU A 579 14.58 4.06 -29.59
CA GLU A 579 13.12 4.19 -29.84
C GLU A 579 12.33 2.88 -29.66
N ASP A 580 12.95 1.71 -29.89
CA ASP A 580 12.30 0.40 -29.76
C ASP A 580 12.38 -0.20 -28.35
N LEU A 581 13.14 0.43 -27.44
CA LEU A 581 13.35 -0.10 -26.10
C LEU A 581 12.11 0.17 -25.22
N THR A 582 11.53 -0.91 -24.70
CA THR A 582 10.36 -0.81 -23.80
C THR A 582 10.58 -1.62 -22.53
N HIS A 583 9.98 -1.17 -21.44
CA HIS A 583 10.10 -1.80 -20.13
C HIS A 583 8.73 -2.04 -19.48
N LYS A 584 8.59 -3.13 -18.73
CA LYS A 584 7.39 -3.39 -17.93
C LYS A 584 7.55 -2.78 -16.54
N VAL A 585 6.61 -1.93 -16.14
CA VAL A 585 6.65 -1.23 -14.86
C VAL A 585 5.38 -1.54 -14.06
N VAL A 586 5.56 -1.91 -12.79
CA VAL A 586 4.47 -2.14 -11.84
C VAL A 586 4.03 -0.81 -11.25
N VAL A 587 2.74 -0.54 -11.35
CA VAL A 587 2.14 0.73 -10.95
C VAL A 587 0.80 0.53 -10.25
N SER A 588 0.34 1.56 -9.56
CA SER A 588 -1.07 1.76 -9.20
C SER A 588 -1.46 3.23 -9.45
N VAL A 589 -2.75 3.53 -9.52
CA VAL A 589 -3.26 4.91 -9.55
C VAL A 589 -3.68 5.27 -8.13
N THR A 590 -3.18 6.40 -7.64
CA THR A 590 -3.61 6.97 -6.37
C THR A 590 -4.47 8.20 -6.67
N PRO A 591 -5.71 8.26 -6.15
CA PRO A 591 -6.58 9.41 -6.31
C PRO A 591 -5.90 10.71 -5.89
N GLY A 592 -6.07 11.76 -6.68
CA GLY A 592 -5.60 13.10 -6.36
C GLY A 592 -6.50 13.80 -5.34
N THR A 593 -6.00 14.89 -4.76
CA THR A 593 -6.75 15.77 -3.84
C THR A 593 -7.27 17.05 -4.52
N PHE A 594 -7.14 17.17 -5.85
CA PHE A 594 -7.56 18.36 -6.59
C PHE A 594 -9.09 18.41 -6.71
N ASN A 595 -9.68 19.48 -6.17
CA ASN A 595 -11.05 19.87 -6.47
C ASN A 595 -11.07 20.66 -7.79
N LEU A 596 -11.63 20.04 -8.83
CA LEU A 596 -11.74 20.67 -10.15
C LEU A 596 -13.00 21.54 -10.22
N PRO A 597 -12.93 22.70 -10.90
CA PRO A 597 -14.10 23.52 -11.16
C PRO A 597 -15.24 22.74 -11.85
N PRO A 598 -16.50 22.89 -11.40
CA PRO A 598 -17.63 22.14 -11.93
C PRO A 598 -18.01 22.53 -13.36
N THR A 599 -17.56 23.70 -13.84
CA THR A 599 -17.86 24.20 -15.19
C THR A 599 -16.59 24.50 -15.99
N LEU A 600 -16.70 24.40 -17.33
CA LEU A 600 -15.60 24.75 -18.23
C LEU A 600 -15.34 26.26 -18.33
N MET A 601 -16.30 27.08 -17.89
CA MET A 601 -16.21 28.55 -17.92
C MET A 601 -15.48 29.13 -16.73
N GLU A 602 -15.30 28.37 -15.65
CA GLU A 602 -14.58 28.86 -14.49
C GLU A 602 -13.08 29.08 -14.78
N PRO A 603 -12.53 30.21 -14.31
CA PRO A 603 -11.15 30.58 -14.54
C PRO A 603 -10.19 29.61 -13.84
N TYR A 604 -9.12 29.22 -14.52
CA TYR A 604 -8.03 28.44 -13.92
C TYR A 604 -6.85 29.36 -13.64
N VAL A 605 -6.33 29.34 -12.42
CA VAL A 605 -5.09 30.01 -12.03
C VAL A 605 -4.10 28.98 -11.51
N MET A 606 -3.12 28.64 -12.35
CA MET A 606 -2.19 27.55 -12.11
C MET A 606 -0.78 28.11 -11.88
N THR A 607 -0.11 27.67 -10.81
CA THR A 607 1.28 28.07 -10.49
C THR A 607 2.16 26.83 -10.41
N GLY A 608 2.96 26.56 -11.45
CA GLY A 608 3.82 25.38 -11.55
C GLY A 608 5.31 25.74 -11.49
N LEU A 609 6.04 25.21 -10.52
CA LEU A 609 7.49 25.40 -10.38
C LEU A 609 8.24 24.14 -10.81
N GLY A 610 9.06 24.21 -11.86
CA GLY A 610 9.78 23.06 -12.40
C GLY A 610 8.85 21.89 -12.71
N THR A 611 9.09 20.73 -12.11
CA THR A 611 8.23 19.53 -12.28
C THR A 611 6.84 19.67 -11.68
N GLY A 612 6.59 20.71 -10.86
CA GLY A 612 5.24 21.10 -10.44
C GLY A 612 4.31 21.49 -11.62
N LEU A 613 4.83 21.58 -12.83
CA LEU A 613 4.03 21.69 -14.07
C LEU A 613 3.19 20.44 -14.36
N ALA A 614 3.59 19.25 -13.90
CA ALA A 614 2.98 17.98 -14.27
C ALA A 614 1.42 18.00 -14.24
N PRO A 615 0.75 18.23 -13.10
CA PRO A 615 -0.72 18.23 -13.07
C PRO A 615 -1.32 19.31 -13.97
N PHE A 616 -0.69 20.49 -14.07
CA PHE A 616 -1.20 21.59 -14.90
C PHE A 616 -1.09 21.31 -16.39
N ARG A 617 -0.09 20.54 -16.83
CA ARG A 617 -0.04 20.05 -18.20
C ARG A 617 -1.25 19.15 -18.49
N ALA A 618 -1.63 18.27 -17.57
CA ALA A 618 -2.82 17.45 -17.73
C ALA A 618 -4.09 18.32 -17.84
N PHE A 619 -4.19 19.39 -17.04
CA PHE A 619 -5.34 20.31 -17.06
C PHE A 619 -5.40 21.10 -18.38
N ILE A 620 -4.26 21.53 -18.91
CA ILE A 620 -4.16 22.18 -20.22
C ILE A 620 -4.60 21.22 -21.34
N GLN A 621 -4.16 19.96 -21.30
CA GLN A 621 -4.59 18.94 -22.26
C GLN A 621 -6.09 18.67 -22.20
N GLU A 622 -6.69 18.63 -21.01
CA GLU A 622 -8.15 18.50 -20.86
C GLU A 622 -8.88 19.69 -21.48
N ARG A 623 -8.41 20.92 -21.22
CA ARG A 623 -9.00 22.12 -21.83
C ARG A 623 -8.85 22.11 -23.35
N ALA A 624 -7.69 21.68 -23.86
CA ALA A 624 -7.49 21.50 -25.30
C ALA A 624 -8.47 20.49 -25.90
N PHE A 625 -8.73 19.37 -25.22
CA PHE A 625 -9.70 18.36 -25.66
C PHE A 625 -11.09 18.98 -25.84
N PHE A 626 -11.59 19.71 -24.83
CA PHE A 626 -12.91 20.35 -24.93
C PHE A 626 -12.97 21.45 -25.99
N LYS A 627 -11.93 22.27 -26.09
CA LYS A 627 -11.87 23.31 -27.13
C LYS A 627 -11.87 22.71 -28.55
N ASN A 628 -11.19 21.58 -28.74
CA ASN A 628 -11.19 20.85 -30.02
C ASN A 628 -12.57 20.25 -30.37
N LEU A 629 -13.42 20.00 -29.38
CA LEU A 629 -14.82 19.59 -29.58
C LEU A 629 -15.76 20.79 -29.79
N GLY A 630 -15.26 22.02 -29.74
CA GLY A 630 -16.03 23.24 -29.95
C GLY A 630 -16.73 23.79 -28.70
N TYR A 631 -16.38 23.31 -27.50
CA TYR A 631 -16.89 23.90 -26.27
C TYR A 631 -16.22 25.24 -25.97
N GLU A 632 -17.01 26.18 -25.46
CA GLU A 632 -16.51 27.42 -24.87
C GLU A 632 -15.86 27.14 -23.51
N THR A 633 -14.76 27.84 -23.22
CA THR A 633 -13.97 27.66 -22.00
C THR A 633 -13.57 29.00 -21.40
N GLY A 634 -13.50 29.06 -20.07
CA GLY A 634 -13.04 30.22 -19.32
C GLY A 634 -11.54 30.47 -19.47
N PRO A 635 -11.04 31.59 -18.92
CA PRO A 635 -9.64 31.96 -19.02
C PRO A 635 -8.74 30.95 -18.29
N MET A 636 -7.57 30.68 -18.87
CA MET A 636 -6.55 29.79 -18.31
C MET A 636 -5.25 30.55 -18.08
N TRP A 637 -4.87 30.72 -16.82
CA TRP A 637 -3.62 31.33 -16.40
C TRP A 637 -2.62 30.25 -15.99
N LEU A 638 -1.42 30.29 -16.58
CA LEU A 638 -0.27 29.50 -16.15
C LEU A 638 0.90 30.41 -15.78
N PHE A 639 1.19 30.50 -14.49
CA PHE A 639 2.41 31.08 -13.95
C PHE A 639 3.45 29.97 -13.78
N TYR A 640 4.42 29.90 -14.69
CA TYR A 640 5.43 28.84 -14.70
C TYR A 640 6.80 29.36 -14.24
N GLY A 641 7.48 28.64 -13.35
CA GLY A 641 8.80 29.03 -12.84
C GLY A 641 9.90 28.00 -13.11
N CYS A 642 11.03 28.41 -13.69
CA CYS A 642 12.23 27.59 -13.83
C CYS A 642 13.53 28.43 -13.72
N ARG A 643 14.72 27.83 -13.91
CA ARG A 643 15.99 28.56 -13.80
C ARG A 643 16.31 29.32 -15.09
N TYR A 644 16.34 28.64 -16.22
CA TYR A 644 16.79 29.17 -17.50
C TYR A 644 15.84 28.74 -18.61
N ARG A 645 15.46 29.68 -19.49
CA ARG A 645 14.64 29.35 -20.66
C ARG A 645 15.28 28.28 -21.54
N ALA A 646 16.59 28.37 -21.73
CA ALA A 646 17.34 27.48 -22.63
C ALA A 646 17.69 26.10 -22.05
N LYS A 647 17.54 25.88 -20.73
CA LYS A 647 18.04 24.66 -20.08
C LYS A 647 16.97 23.81 -19.41
N ASP A 648 16.00 24.44 -18.74
CA ASP A 648 14.99 23.74 -17.95
C ASP A 648 13.59 24.31 -18.09
N TYR A 649 13.29 24.93 -19.22
CA TYR A 649 11.92 25.25 -19.61
C TYR A 649 11.21 23.98 -20.10
N ILE A 650 10.75 23.18 -19.12
CA ILE A 650 10.10 21.89 -19.32
C ILE A 650 8.94 22.03 -20.30
N LEU A 651 9.02 21.32 -21.43
CA LEU A 651 7.98 21.29 -22.47
C LEU A 651 7.56 22.70 -22.96
N GLY A 652 8.48 23.68 -22.91
CA GLY A 652 8.20 25.08 -23.21
C GLY A 652 7.58 25.31 -24.60
N HIS A 653 8.04 24.57 -25.62
CA HIS A 653 7.45 24.64 -26.96
C HIS A 653 5.98 24.18 -27.00
N GLU A 654 5.61 23.19 -26.19
CA GLU A 654 4.22 22.71 -26.08
C GLU A 654 3.33 23.78 -25.43
N LEU A 655 3.83 24.39 -24.34
CA LEU A 655 3.14 25.48 -23.64
C LEU A 655 2.95 26.71 -24.52
N GLU A 656 3.99 27.15 -25.23
CA GLU A 656 3.93 28.30 -26.14
C GLU A 656 2.92 28.05 -27.27
N LYS A 657 2.91 26.85 -27.85
CA LYS A 657 1.94 26.45 -28.87
C LYS A 657 0.50 26.51 -28.34
N TRP A 658 0.24 25.99 -27.13
CA TRP A 658 -1.10 26.06 -26.54
C TRP A 658 -1.54 27.48 -26.17
N ALA A 659 -0.61 28.38 -25.90
CA ALA A 659 -0.90 29.79 -25.74
C ALA A 659 -1.30 30.44 -27.08
N GLU A 660 -0.60 30.11 -28.17
CA GLU A 660 -0.94 30.57 -29.53
C GLU A 660 -2.30 30.06 -30.01
N GLU A 661 -2.64 28.80 -29.69
CA GLU A 661 -3.96 28.19 -29.97
C GLU A 661 -5.06 28.71 -29.02
N GLY A 662 -4.70 29.55 -28.05
CA GLY A 662 -5.59 30.13 -27.04
C GLY A 662 -6.20 29.10 -26.09
N VAL A 663 -5.60 27.91 -25.94
CA VAL A 663 -5.94 26.97 -24.87
C VAL A 663 -5.48 27.54 -23.53
N ILE A 664 -4.26 28.10 -23.51
CA ILE A 664 -3.74 28.90 -22.41
C ILE A 664 -4.00 30.37 -22.73
N THR A 665 -4.88 31.03 -21.98
CA THR A 665 -5.19 32.46 -22.19
C THR A 665 -3.99 33.33 -21.82
N HIS A 666 -3.33 33.02 -20.71
CA HIS A 666 -2.20 33.78 -20.20
C HIS A 666 -1.07 32.86 -19.74
N LEU A 667 -0.07 32.70 -20.59
CA LEU A 667 1.18 32.02 -20.26
C LEU A 667 2.20 33.04 -19.72
N LYS A 668 2.60 32.88 -18.45
CA LYS A 668 3.48 33.81 -17.74
C LYS A 668 4.71 33.09 -17.17
N PRO A 669 5.74 32.79 -18.01
CA PRO A 669 6.95 32.13 -17.54
C PRO A 669 7.87 33.10 -16.78
N ALA A 670 8.51 32.59 -15.72
CA ALA A 670 9.47 33.26 -14.88
C ALA A 670 10.81 32.49 -14.89
N PHE A 671 11.82 33.08 -15.52
CA PHE A 671 13.17 32.53 -15.60
C PHE A 671 14.06 33.17 -14.53
N SER A 672 14.37 32.44 -13.47
CA SER A 672 15.02 32.99 -12.28
C SER A 672 16.53 33.26 -12.43
N ARG A 673 17.15 32.87 -13.54
CA ARG A 673 18.60 32.97 -13.76
C ARG A 673 19.02 33.49 -15.14
N ASP A 674 18.08 33.91 -16.00
CA ASP A 674 18.38 34.49 -17.32
C ASP A 674 18.86 35.96 -17.23
N GLN A 675 18.67 36.58 -16.05
CA GLN A 675 19.09 37.95 -15.76
C GLN A 675 19.69 38.04 -14.34
N LYS A 676 20.29 39.20 -14.01
CA LYS A 676 20.95 39.44 -12.71
C LYS A 676 19.96 39.32 -11.54
N GLU A 677 18.79 39.94 -11.67
CA GLU A 677 17.76 39.94 -10.63
C GLU A 677 16.89 38.67 -10.69
N LYS A 678 16.47 38.18 -9.52
CA LYS A 678 15.60 37.00 -9.46
C LYS A 678 14.18 37.35 -9.88
N VAL A 679 13.71 36.73 -10.97
CA VAL A 679 12.30 36.79 -11.39
C VAL A 679 11.63 35.48 -11.02
N TYR A 680 10.59 35.56 -10.21
CA TYR A 680 9.78 34.43 -9.75
C TYR A 680 8.32 34.62 -10.15
N VAL A 681 7.51 33.56 -9.98
CA VAL A 681 6.10 33.55 -10.35
C VAL A 681 5.29 34.65 -9.68
N GLN A 682 5.57 34.97 -8.40
CA GLN A 682 4.90 36.06 -7.69
C GLN A 682 5.15 37.43 -8.32
N HIS A 683 6.33 37.65 -8.94
CA HIS A 683 6.60 38.88 -9.67
C HIS A 683 5.73 38.95 -10.94
N LYS A 684 5.57 37.82 -11.65
CA LYS A 684 4.70 37.72 -12.83
C LYS A 684 3.21 37.89 -12.50
N MET A 685 2.78 37.40 -11.34
CA MET A 685 1.43 37.63 -10.83
C MET A 685 1.22 39.12 -10.51
N LEU A 686 2.16 39.77 -9.84
CA LEU A 686 2.09 41.21 -9.55
C LEU A 686 2.07 42.07 -10.82
N GLU A 687 2.87 41.71 -11.83
CA GLU A 687 2.87 42.36 -13.15
C GLU A 687 1.50 42.25 -13.86
N SER A 688 0.75 41.17 -13.62
CA SER A 688 -0.52 40.88 -14.30
C SER A 688 -1.73 41.01 -13.38
N LYS A 689 -1.59 41.71 -12.24
CA LYS A 689 -2.58 41.70 -11.16
C LYS A 689 -3.97 42.20 -11.59
N ASP A 690 -4.02 43.20 -12.47
CA ASP A 690 -5.28 43.86 -12.85
C ASP A 690 -6.08 42.94 -13.80
N ASP A 691 -5.41 42.37 -14.81
CA ASP A 691 -6.00 41.36 -15.71
C ASP A 691 -6.42 40.09 -14.94
N LEU A 692 -5.57 39.63 -14.02
CA LEU A 692 -5.84 38.46 -13.19
C LEU A 692 -7.05 38.69 -12.28
N TYR A 693 -7.19 39.89 -11.71
CA TYR A 693 -8.35 40.26 -10.89
C TYR A 693 -9.63 40.29 -11.73
N GLU A 694 -9.58 40.88 -12.92
CA GLU A 694 -10.73 40.95 -13.83
C GLU A 694 -11.23 39.55 -14.21
N ASP A 695 -10.34 38.65 -14.63
CA ASP A 695 -10.69 37.30 -15.05
C ASP A 695 -11.12 36.37 -13.90
N LEU A 696 -10.73 36.68 -12.65
CA LEU A 696 -11.04 35.83 -11.48
C LEU A 696 -12.29 36.28 -10.71
N ILE A 697 -12.60 37.58 -10.72
CA ILE A 697 -13.69 38.15 -9.92
C ILE A 697 -14.87 38.61 -10.78
N ASN A 698 -14.60 39.15 -11.96
CA ASN A 698 -15.62 39.84 -12.77
C ASN A 698 -16.15 39.00 -13.94
N LYS A 699 -15.53 37.86 -14.25
CA LYS A 699 -15.97 36.87 -15.23
C LYS A 699 -16.07 35.50 -14.59
#